data_AF-A0A2S6WYQ2-F1
#
_entry.id   AF-A0A2S6WYQ2-F1
#
_cell.length_a   1.000
_cell.length_b   1.000
_cell.length_c   1.000
_cell.angle_alpha   90.00
_cell.angle_beta   90.00
_cell.angle_gamma   90.00
#
_symmetry.space_group_name_H-M   'P 1'
#
loop_
_entity.id
_entity.type
_entity.pdbx_description
1 polymer ?
#
loop_
_entity_poly.entity_id
_entity_poly.type
_entity_poly.pdbx_seq_one_letter_code
_entity_poly.pdbx_strand_id
1 'polypeptide(L)'
;MSRQLLTVGPDHTENFRTIGEALAKARTGAVIRVKPGRYRENLTVKTRLTIVADGERGSVEICPPRGTAVVLVADAVMLTDLMLRGGSEDLPVVDAPRGQVAMDGCTVVGSGWTALLARENGSLAMRGCRISNPEGAGIVDTAPTGSVIDDCLIEHLGTSAVVLSEQARTTVRGCRMRDAKGNGLLANGEAQGRVEDCDISGTEKPAVALEGRCATHVARTHAHDTSVGVYVTSAARPTLEEVTVSDTTGPGIVLAQGADPELLRCGTARTKGNGLAVTERSRGTFQDCAFDAAASSAVRVIGSSAPLLSDTTVRDCADATGAVWLAEDASAEFDRLEVVDAAGVAVSIRTGANPLVRKARLIAPGGHGIEVIEDGRGRMEDCTIERPEGAGIRAVNGGAPEITGTVLRGTAQAAVWVGTGGRSTVRDCQIHACTAAGLHVESGGELSAGHTQVTEAGAHGVLVANGGRATLESCQISGSVGDGIRVDSSEQVTLTDCAVRDNRGAGLKQTRATERLTVQGLNSSGNATPDAWGETAGDLAQEGKTAAGPDGRKPEGPLAQLESLIGLADVKHQVRTLVNLNQLAQRRASLGMPVPPMSRHLVFSGPPGTGKTTVARLYGGILAELGVLNSGHLVEVSRADLVAQVIGGTAIKTTEAFNEALGGVLFVDEAYTLLSDGKGSGADFGKEAIDTLLKLMEDHRDEVVVIAAGYTDDMGSFLASNPGLASRFTRTIEFANYSVEELVTITESMCGTHRYELDPSTLDALARHYERMPRDATFGNGRAARQVFEEMIDRQAFRLASMASPAESDLTLLLPEDVADASAAAGAGDGRSSEELLADLDAMIGLQAVKREVTDLVNLLSATRQRQAAGLPTPKISHHLVFSGPPGTGKTTVARLYADLLHSLGVLTTGQLVEVARADLVGRYVGHTAQLTKEVFERALGGVLFIDEAYTLTPEGAGSDFGREAVDTLLKLMEDHRDEIVVIVAGYTEEMARFLASNPGLASRFSRTVDFEHYSADELVEIMGRHATTSGYDCAPETVEALLRYVAGLPRDRSFGNARTARQILERMMTAQARRIGTMAAPGLEDLRLLLPEDLPAETRQPAG
;
A
#
# COMPACT_ATOMS: atom_id res chain seq x y z
N MET A 1 -48.21 49.38 -11.12
CA MET A 1 -49.04 48.33 -11.76
C MET A 1 -49.29 47.24 -10.72
N SER A 2 -50.54 46.87 -10.47
CA SER A 2 -50.86 45.79 -9.52
C SER A 2 -50.33 44.45 -10.04
N ARG A 3 -49.55 43.71 -9.23
CA ARG A 3 -49.15 42.33 -9.56
C ARG A 3 -50.42 41.49 -9.75
N GLN A 4 -50.50 40.76 -10.86
CA GLN A 4 -51.63 39.87 -11.15
C GLN A 4 -51.61 38.72 -10.13
N LEU A 5 -52.68 38.57 -9.34
CA LEU A 5 -52.84 37.47 -8.40
C LEU A 5 -53.75 36.40 -9.02
N LEU A 6 -53.26 35.16 -9.09
CA LEU A 6 -54.00 33.99 -9.55
C LEU A 6 -54.11 33.01 -8.37
N THR A 7 -55.31 32.48 -8.10
CA THR A 7 -55.52 31.50 -7.04
C THR A 7 -55.80 30.14 -7.66
N VAL A 8 -55.13 29.10 -7.14
CA VAL A 8 -55.27 27.71 -7.58
C VAL A 8 -55.76 26.88 -6.39
N GLY A 9 -56.76 26.04 -6.62
CA GLY A 9 -57.23 25.06 -5.65
C GLY A 9 -57.85 23.83 -6.33
N PRO A 10 -57.82 22.66 -5.69
CA PRO A 10 -58.39 21.44 -6.25
C PRO A 10 -59.93 21.49 -6.34
N ASP A 11 -60.57 22.35 -5.54
CA ASP A 11 -62.01 22.58 -5.49
C ASP A 11 -62.45 23.64 -6.52
N HIS A 12 -63.61 23.43 -7.15
CA HIS A 12 -64.13 24.26 -8.26
C HIS A 12 -64.54 25.72 -7.89
N THR A 13 -64.23 26.19 -6.69
CA THR A 13 -64.58 27.54 -6.22
C THR A 13 -63.55 28.61 -6.59
N GLU A 14 -62.39 28.22 -7.13
CA GLU A 14 -61.25 29.10 -7.41
C GLU A 14 -61.15 29.53 -8.89
N ASN A 15 -60.24 30.48 -9.17
CA ASN A 15 -59.99 30.97 -10.53
C ASN A 15 -59.38 29.90 -11.46
N PHE A 16 -58.62 28.93 -10.93
CA PHE A 16 -57.98 27.85 -11.69
C PHE A 16 -57.97 26.55 -10.88
N ARG A 17 -58.13 25.41 -11.57
CA ARG A 17 -58.13 24.09 -10.95
C ARG A 17 -56.73 23.50 -10.83
N THR A 18 -55.84 23.90 -11.74
CA THR A 18 -54.48 23.37 -11.82
C THR A 18 -53.44 24.49 -11.90
N ILE A 19 -52.21 24.20 -11.49
CA ILE A 19 -51.12 25.18 -11.52
C ILE A 19 -50.74 25.44 -12.99
N GLY A 20 -50.78 24.42 -13.85
CA GLY A 20 -50.53 24.55 -15.28
C GLY A 20 -51.49 25.51 -16.00
N GLU A 21 -52.78 25.49 -15.65
CA GLU A 21 -53.77 26.43 -16.20
C GLU A 21 -53.47 27.88 -15.81
N ALA A 22 -53.10 28.10 -14.54
CA ALA A 22 -52.71 29.42 -14.04
C ALA A 22 -51.42 29.92 -14.72
N LEU A 23 -50.42 29.05 -14.90
CA LEU A 23 -49.17 29.37 -15.63
C LEU A 23 -49.45 29.82 -17.07
N ALA A 24 -50.39 29.17 -17.77
CA ALA A 24 -50.75 29.53 -19.15
C ALA A 24 -51.43 30.92 -19.29
N LYS A 25 -51.96 31.48 -18.19
CA LYS A 25 -52.62 32.79 -18.14
C LYS A 25 -51.82 33.87 -17.40
N ALA A 26 -50.72 33.48 -16.76
CA ALA A 26 -49.87 34.38 -15.98
C ALA A 26 -49.12 35.37 -16.88
N ARG A 27 -49.13 36.64 -16.50
CA ARG A 27 -48.25 37.67 -17.07
C ARG A 27 -46.93 37.71 -16.30
N THR A 28 -45.89 38.26 -16.92
CA THR A 28 -44.61 38.55 -16.25
C THR A 28 -44.84 39.32 -14.94
N GLY A 29 -44.35 38.78 -13.82
CA GLY A 29 -44.49 39.32 -12.48
C GLY A 29 -45.76 38.91 -11.73
N ALA A 30 -46.56 37.97 -12.26
CA ALA A 30 -47.72 37.42 -11.57
C ALA A 30 -47.34 36.60 -10.32
N VAL A 31 -48.29 36.49 -9.39
CA VAL A 31 -48.20 35.64 -8.20
C VAL A 31 -49.31 34.59 -8.27
N ILE A 32 -48.94 33.32 -8.22
CA ILE A 32 -49.83 32.16 -8.16
C ILE A 32 -49.88 31.68 -6.72
N ARG A 33 -51.01 31.86 -6.05
CA ARG A 33 -51.26 31.39 -4.68
C ARG A 33 -51.97 30.05 -4.73
N VAL A 34 -51.37 29.01 -4.16
CA VAL A 34 -51.81 27.62 -4.30
C VAL A 34 -52.35 27.11 -2.97
N LYS A 35 -53.63 26.71 -2.93
CA LYS A 35 -54.27 26.14 -1.74
C LYS A 35 -53.68 24.77 -1.38
N PRO A 36 -53.74 24.35 -0.09
CA PRO A 36 -53.28 23.03 0.35
C PRO A 36 -53.88 21.91 -0.50
N GLY A 37 -53.04 20.95 -0.89
CA GLY A 37 -53.45 19.86 -1.77
C GLY A 37 -52.30 19.22 -2.53
N ARG A 38 -52.64 18.15 -3.25
CA ARG A 38 -51.71 17.35 -4.05
C ARG A 38 -51.95 17.56 -5.54
N TYR A 39 -50.96 18.10 -6.23
CA TYR A 39 -51.00 18.52 -7.63
C TYR A 39 -50.13 17.58 -8.47
N ARG A 40 -50.77 16.75 -9.31
CA ARG A 40 -50.10 15.74 -10.13
C ARG A 40 -49.78 16.30 -11.53
N GLU A 41 -48.89 17.28 -11.58
CA GLU A 41 -48.57 18.04 -12.80
C GLU A 41 -47.07 18.24 -12.98
N ASN A 42 -46.64 18.38 -14.23
CA ASN A 42 -45.30 18.85 -14.60
C ASN A 42 -45.38 20.32 -14.95
N LEU A 43 -44.58 21.17 -14.29
CA LEU A 43 -44.63 22.61 -14.46
C LEU A 43 -43.49 23.08 -15.36
N THR A 44 -43.82 23.45 -16.60
CA THR A 44 -42.88 24.16 -17.48
C THR A 44 -43.10 25.67 -17.37
N VAL A 45 -42.21 26.36 -16.66
CA VAL A 45 -42.34 27.80 -16.40
C VAL A 45 -41.75 28.59 -17.56
N LYS A 46 -42.62 29.17 -18.37
CA LYS A 46 -42.30 29.96 -19.59
C LYS A 46 -42.35 31.47 -19.39
N THR A 47 -42.67 31.94 -18.19
CA THR A 47 -42.83 33.37 -17.90
C THR A 47 -42.35 33.65 -16.48
N ARG A 48 -41.74 34.82 -16.26
CA ARG A 48 -41.24 35.19 -14.93
C ARG A 48 -42.38 35.41 -13.94
N LEU A 49 -42.43 34.67 -12.83
CA LEU A 49 -43.52 34.73 -11.85
C LEU A 49 -43.14 34.14 -10.48
N THR A 50 -44.05 34.23 -9.52
CA THR A 50 -43.94 33.63 -8.18
C THR A 50 -45.04 32.60 -7.97
N ILE A 51 -44.70 31.44 -7.40
CA ILE A 51 -45.63 30.40 -6.95
C ILE A 51 -45.47 30.25 -5.43
N VAL A 52 -46.54 30.44 -4.68
CA VAL A 52 -46.53 30.44 -3.21
C VAL A 52 -47.62 29.53 -2.66
N ALA A 53 -47.27 28.70 -1.68
CA ALA A 53 -48.25 27.91 -0.93
C ALA A 53 -49.15 28.82 -0.06
N ASP A 54 -50.44 28.48 0.03
CA ASP A 54 -51.42 29.15 0.86
C ASP A 54 -51.73 28.32 2.11
N GLY A 55 -50.72 28.12 2.95
CA GLY A 55 -50.82 27.30 4.16
C GLY A 55 -49.47 27.11 4.83
N GLU A 56 -49.40 26.15 5.75
CA GLU A 56 -48.14 25.76 6.39
C GLU A 56 -47.19 25.10 5.38
N ARG A 57 -45.89 25.13 5.67
CA ARG A 57 -44.85 24.51 4.84
C ARG A 57 -45.16 23.03 4.59
N GLY A 58 -45.18 22.63 3.32
CA GLY A 58 -45.50 21.26 2.90
C GLY A 58 -47.00 20.97 2.73
N SER A 59 -47.88 21.96 2.94
CA SER A 59 -49.31 21.82 2.68
C SER A 59 -49.66 21.69 1.18
N VAL A 60 -48.76 22.14 0.30
CA VAL A 60 -48.88 22.04 -1.16
C VAL A 60 -47.81 21.11 -1.70
N GLU A 61 -48.25 19.98 -2.27
CA GLU A 61 -47.36 18.97 -2.86
C GLU A 61 -47.52 18.94 -4.38
N ILE A 62 -46.43 19.16 -5.11
CA ILE A 62 -46.33 18.98 -6.56
C ILE A 62 -45.60 17.67 -6.81
N CYS A 63 -46.32 16.68 -7.34
CA CYS A 63 -45.84 15.31 -7.54
C CYS A 63 -46.26 14.79 -8.92
N PRO A 64 -45.51 15.09 -9.98
CA PRO A 64 -45.80 14.55 -11.31
C PRO A 64 -45.78 13.01 -11.28
N PRO A 65 -46.66 12.34 -12.03
CA PRO A 65 -46.61 10.88 -12.15
C PRO A 65 -45.36 10.38 -12.89
N ARG A 66 -44.83 11.18 -13.82
CA ARG A 66 -43.61 10.94 -14.61
C ARG A 66 -42.91 12.27 -14.92
N GLY A 67 -41.59 12.28 -15.11
CA GLY A 67 -40.82 13.47 -15.43
C GLY A 67 -40.52 14.42 -14.26
N THR A 68 -39.99 15.59 -14.61
CA THR A 68 -39.56 16.66 -13.70
C THR A 68 -40.74 17.49 -13.17
N ALA A 69 -40.72 17.87 -11.89
CA ALA A 69 -41.79 18.65 -11.26
C ALA A 69 -41.77 20.12 -11.74
N VAL A 70 -40.58 20.72 -11.82
CA VAL A 70 -40.41 22.09 -12.30
C VAL A 70 -39.25 22.16 -13.31
N VAL A 71 -39.56 22.60 -14.54
CA VAL A 71 -38.57 22.94 -15.56
C VAL A 71 -38.68 24.44 -15.84
N LEU A 72 -37.58 25.17 -15.65
CA LEU A 72 -37.53 26.59 -15.96
C LEU A 72 -37.02 26.81 -17.40
N VAL A 73 -37.84 27.48 -18.22
CA VAL A 73 -37.47 27.91 -19.58
C VAL A 73 -37.67 29.43 -19.76
N ALA A 74 -37.70 30.17 -18.65
CA ALA A 74 -37.88 31.61 -18.58
C ALA A 74 -36.76 32.25 -17.75
N ASP A 75 -36.73 33.58 -17.65
CA ASP A 75 -35.64 34.29 -16.97
C ASP A 75 -35.56 33.98 -15.46
N ALA A 76 -36.70 33.83 -14.77
CA ALA A 76 -36.71 33.50 -13.34
C ALA A 76 -38.06 32.96 -12.86
N VAL A 77 -38.05 32.11 -11.83
CA VAL A 77 -39.24 31.72 -11.05
C VAL A 77 -38.92 31.77 -9.56
N MET A 78 -39.87 32.24 -8.74
CA MET A 78 -39.79 32.14 -7.28
C MET A 78 -40.77 31.09 -6.78
N LEU A 79 -40.29 30.14 -5.99
CA LEU A 79 -41.05 29.06 -5.37
C LEU A 79 -40.97 29.23 -3.85
N THR A 80 -42.13 29.25 -3.16
CA THR A 80 -42.16 29.49 -1.71
C THR A 80 -43.05 28.49 -0.98
N ASP A 81 -42.50 27.83 0.03
CA ASP A 81 -43.17 26.87 0.94
C ASP A 81 -43.81 25.64 0.25
N LEU A 82 -43.29 25.25 -0.91
CA LEU A 82 -43.78 24.12 -1.71
C LEU A 82 -43.05 22.81 -1.38
N MET A 83 -43.77 21.68 -1.44
CA MET A 83 -43.18 20.34 -1.48
C MET A 83 -43.11 19.84 -2.92
N LEU A 84 -41.92 19.58 -3.43
CA LEU A 84 -41.67 19.09 -4.79
C LEU A 84 -41.18 17.64 -4.71
N ARG A 85 -41.79 16.74 -5.47
CA ARG A 85 -41.36 15.33 -5.57
C ARG A 85 -40.99 14.96 -7.00
N GLY A 86 -39.96 14.14 -7.15
CA GLY A 86 -39.60 13.54 -8.43
C GLY A 86 -40.66 12.55 -8.93
N GLY A 87 -40.75 12.42 -10.25
CA GLY A 87 -41.52 11.35 -10.90
C GLY A 87 -40.79 10.00 -10.83
N SER A 88 -41.41 8.93 -11.31
CA SER A 88 -40.82 7.58 -11.33
C SER A 88 -39.74 7.37 -12.41
N GLU A 89 -39.16 8.45 -12.93
CA GLU A 89 -38.17 8.42 -14.02
C GLU A 89 -36.84 8.97 -13.50
N ASP A 90 -35.74 8.57 -14.15
CA ASP A 90 -34.39 9.00 -13.78
C ASP A 90 -34.12 10.44 -14.25
N LEU A 91 -34.81 11.40 -13.64
CA LEU A 91 -34.79 12.83 -13.98
C LEU A 91 -34.77 13.70 -12.72
N PRO A 92 -34.21 14.92 -12.80
CA PRO A 92 -34.24 15.87 -11.69
C PRO A 92 -35.67 16.30 -11.32
N VAL A 93 -35.89 16.64 -10.05
CA VAL A 93 -37.15 17.23 -9.57
C VAL A 93 -37.29 18.68 -10.03
N VAL A 94 -36.17 19.40 -10.02
CA VAL A 94 -36.05 20.77 -10.50
C VAL A 94 -34.93 20.84 -11.54
N ASP A 95 -35.27 21.17 -12.79
CA ASP A 95 -34.29 21.39 -13.88
C ASP A 95 -34.27 22.88 -14.25
N ALA A 96 -33.09 23.49 -14.08
CA ALA A 96 -32.79 24.86 -14.46
C ALA A 96 -31.75 24.87 -15.60
N PRO A 97 -32.18 24.66 -16.86
CA PRO A 97 -31.30 24.84 -18.01
C PRO A 97 -31.01 26.32 -18.29
N ARG A 98 -31.96 27.21 -17.99
CA ARG A 98 -31.83 28.66 -18.23
C ARG A 98 -32.60 29.43 -17.17
N GLY A 99 -32.07 30.61 -16.84
CA GLY A 99 -32.69 31.50 -15.85
C GLY A 99 -32.50 31.02 -14.41
N GLN A 100 -33.06 31.77 -13.47
CA GLN A 100 -32.88 31.51 -12.04
C GLN A 100 -34.11 30.86 -11.41
N VAL A 101 -33.94 29.69 -10.81
CA VAL A 101 -34.95 29.09 -9.92
C VAL A 101 -34.67 29.52 -8.49
N ALA A 102 -35.46 30.46 -7.99
CA ALA A 102 -35.41 30.90 -6.61
C ALA A 102 -36.37 30.07 -5.73
N MET A 103 -35.90 29.60 -4.58
CA MET A 103 -36.64 28.73 -3.68
C MET A 103 -36.47 29.19 -2.23
N ASP A 104 -37.57 29.37 -1.50
CA ASP A 104 -37.57 29.75 -0.09
C ASP A 104 -38.51 28.84 0.71
N GLY A 105 -37.97 28.17 1.72
CA GLY A 105 -38.76 27.26 2.57
C GLY A 105 -39.31 26.03 1.83
N CYS A 106 -38.76 25.66 0.67
CA CYS A 106 -39.24 24.51 -0.09
C CYS A 106 -38.69 23.18 0.46
N THR A 107 -39.40 22.08 0.20
CA THR A 107 -38.94 20.71 0.45
C THR A 107 -38.88 19.95 -0.86
N VAL A 108 -37.73 19.37 -1.19
CA VAL A 108 -37.50 18.61 -2.43
C VAL A 108 -37.19 17.16 -2.10
N VAL A 109 -37.94 16.22 -2.66
CA VAL A 109 -37.70 14.78 -2.53
C VAL A 109 -37.45 14.18 -3.91
N GLY A 110 -36.19 13.85 -4.19
CA GLY A 110 -35.74 13.22 -5.42
C GLY A 110 -35.99 11.72 -5.46
N SER A 111 -35.98 11.20 -6.69
CA SER A 111 -36.15 9.79 -7.04
C SER A 111 -35.29 9.37 -8.24
N GLY A 112 -34.43 10.24 -8.74
CA GLY A 112 -33.53 10.00 -9.86
C GLY A 112 -32.09 10.36 -9.49
N TRP A 113 -31.20 10.45 -10.48
CA TRP A 113 -29.77 10.68 -10.26
C TRP A 113 -29.42 12.01 -9.56
N THR A 114 -30.28 13.03 -9.59
CA THR A 114 -30.16 14.26 -8.78
C THR A 114 -31.54 14.83 -8.40
N ALA A 115 -31.66 15.54 -7.28
CA ALA A 115 -32.90 16.25 -6.93
C ALA A 115 -33.01 17.61 -7.62
N LEU A 116 -31.92 18.38 -7.67
CA LEU A 116 -31.87 19.68 -8.36
C LEU A 116 -30.70 19.73 -9.34
N LEU A 117 -30.95 20.29 -10.52
CA LEU A 117 -29.97 20.45 -11.58
C LEU A 117 -29.94 21.89 -12.10
N ALA A 118 -28.78 22.54 -11.98
CA ALA A 118 -28.45 23.74 -12.74
C ALA A 118 -27.42 23.39 -13.81
N ARG A 119 -27.72 23.78 -15.06
CA ARG A 119 -26.87 23.47 -16.23
C ARG A 119 -27.00 24.56 -17.28
N GLU A 120 -26.14 24.53 -18.29
CA GLU A 120 -26.05 25.56 -19.34
C GLU A 120 -25.93 26.98 -18.74
N ASN A 121 -27.01 27.78 -18.77
CA ASN A 121 -27.04 29.15 -18.26
C ASN A 121 -28.10 29.32 -17.14
N GLY A 122 -28.50 28.23 -16.49
CA GLY A 122 -29.40 28.26 -15.34
C GLY A 122 -28.67 28.40 -14.02
N SER A 123 -29.38 28.87 -13.00
CA SER A 123 -28.87 28.98 -11.62
C SER A 123 -29.96 28.66 -10.60
N LEU A 124 -29.54 28.27 -9.41
CA LEU A 124 -30.39 28.09 -8.23
C LEU A 124 -30.16 29.23 -7.24
N ALA A 125 -31.22 29.73 -6.60
CA ALA A 125 -31.13 30.69 -5.51
C ALA A 125 -32.01 30.18 -4.36
N MET A 126 -31.43 29.43 -3.43
CA MET A 126 -32.17 28.64 -2.45
C MET A 126 -31.91 29.15 -1.04
N ARG A 127 -32.97 29.25 -0.22
CA ARG A 127 -32.86 29.55 1.20
C ARG A 127 -33.77 28.69 2.06
N GLY A 128 -33.25 28.16 3.16
CA GLY A 128 -34.07 27.45 4.16
C GLY A 128 -34.74 26.19 3.62
N CYS A 129 -34.23 25.62 2.52
CA CYS A 129 -34.80 24.48 1.83
C CYS A 129 -34.36 23.15 2.47
N ARG A 130 -35.19 22.11 2.33
CA ARG A 130 -34.86 20.74 2.73
C ARG A 130 -34.79 19.86 1.49
N ILE A 131 -33.70 19.16 1.27
CA ILE A 131 -33.45 18.35 0.08
C ILE A 131 -33.11 16.92 0.50
N SER A 132 -33.74 15.93 -0.14
CA SER A 132 -33.42 14.52 0.05
C SER A 132 -33.53 13.77 -1.26
N ASN A 133 -32.64 12.81 -1.51
CA ASN A 133 -32.65 12.00 -2.73
C ASN A 133 -31.96 10.64 -2.49
N PRO A 134 -32.67 9.62 -1.98
CA PRO A 134 -32.08 8.34 -1.61
C PRO A 134 -31.40 7.57 -2.75
N GLU A 135 -31.76 7.86 -4.01
CA GLU A 135 -31.24 7.20 -5.21
C GLU A 135 -30.06 7.95 -5.85
N GLY A 136 -29.81 9.22 -5.48
CA GLY A 136 -28.85 10.06 -6.19
C GLY A 136 -28.34 11.26 -5.41
N ALA A 137 -27.91 12.29 -6.14
CA ALA A 137 -27.34 13.50 -5.57
C ALA A 137 -28.41 14.46 -5.06
N GLY A 138 -28.06 15.32 -4.11
CA GLY A 138 -28.92 16.41 -3.67
C GLY A 138 -29.00 17.51 -4.73
N ILE A 139 -27.88 18.19 -4.96
CA ILE A 139 -27.77 19.32 -5.88
C ILE A 139 -26.60 19.07 -6.82
N VAL A 140 -26.83 19.25 -8.11
CA VAL A 140 -25.79 19.24 -9.14
C VAL A 140 -25.82 20.57 -9.87
N ASP A 141 -24.69 21.28 -9.86
CA ASP A 141 -24.50 22.52 -10.60
C ASP A 141 -23.32 22.35 -11.55
N THR A 142 -23.58 22.53 -12.85
CA THR A 142 -22.57 22.53 -13.91
C THR A 142 -22.45 23.90 -14.58
N ALA A 143 -23.28 24.88 -14.17
CA ALA A 143 -23.44 26.15 -14.87
C ALA A 143 -22.48 27.24 -14.36
N PRO A 144 -21.93 28.08 -15.26
CA PRO A 144 -21.04 29.18 -14.88
C PRO A 144 -21.77 30.41 -14.32
N THR A 145 -23.11 30.44 -14.35
CA THR A 145 -23.90 31.64 -13.99
C THR A 145 -23.96 31.92 -12.49
N GLY A 146 -23.54 30.96 -11.66
CA GLY A 146 -23.38 31.11 -10.22
C GLY A 146 -24.69 30.91 -9.45
N SER A 147 -24.83 29.76 -8.80
CA SER A 147 -25.95 29.48 -7.89
C SER A 147 -25.63 29.91 -6.46
N VAL A 148 -26.67 30.15 -5.64
CA VAL A 148 -26.56 30.44 -4.21
C VAL A 148 -27.45 29.48 -3.44
N ILE A 149 -26.87 28.77 -2.47
CA ILE A 149 -27.54 27.78 -1.62
C ILE A 149 -27.26 28.19 -0.17
N ASP A 150 -28.28 28.69 0.53
CA ASP A 150 -28.13 29.35 1.83
C ASP A 150 -29.03 28.66 2.88
N ASP A 151 -28.50 28.39 4.07
CA ASP A 151 -29.25 27.82 5.21
C ASP A 151 -30.07 26.55 4.87
N CYS A 152 -29.57 25.69 3.98
CA CYS A 152 -30.29 24.49 3.53
C CYS A 152 -29.91 23.23 4.33
N LEU A 153 -30.86 22.30 4.47
CA LEU A 153 -30.63 20.94 4.97
C LEU A 153 -30.66 19.96 3.80
N ILE A 154 -29.55 19.27 3.54
CA ILE A 154 -29.41 18.29 2.46
C ILE A 154 -29.10 16.93 3.11
N GLU A 155 -30.01 15.96 3.01
CA GLU A 155 -29.89 14.72 3.78
C GLU A 155 -30.46 13.47 3.10
N HIS A 156 -29.99 12.29 3.53
CA HIS A 156 -30.41 10.97 3.04
C HIS A 156 -30.24 10.84 1.52
N LEU A 157 -28.98 10.68 1.11
CA LEU A 157 -28.60 10.74 -0.30
C LEU A 157 -27.97 9.45 -0.80
N GLY A 158 -28.33 9.05 -2.02
CA GLY A 158 -27.76 7.90 -2.70
C GLY A 158 -26.33 8.13 -3.19
N THR A 159 -25.96 9.39 -3.44
CA THR A 159 -24.60 9.80 -3.79
C THR A 159 -24.17 11.04 -3.00
N SER A 160 -23.93 12.19 -3.63
CA SER A 160 -23.32 13.37 -2.99
C SER A 160 -24.34 14.47 -2.67
N ALA A 161 -24.08 15.28 -1.62
CA ALA A 161 -24.97 16.38 -1.24
C ALA A 161 -24.93 17.56 -2.21
N VAL A 162 -23.73 18.03 -2.52
CA VAL A 162 -23.51 19.07 -3.53
C VAL A 162 -22.42 18.61 -4.48
N VAL A 163 -22.71 18.63 -5.77
CA VAL A 163 -21.76 18.38 -6.86
C VAL A 163 -21.59 19.65 -7.66
N LEU A 164 -20.36 20.16 -7.69
CA LEU A 164 -19.92 21.27 -8.52
C LEU A 164 -19.03 20.69 -9.62
N SER A 165 -19.46 20.78 -10.87
CA SER A 165 -18.70 20.26 -12.00
C SER A 165 -18.56 21.27 -13.12
N GLU A 166 -17.75 20.94 -14.12
CA GLU A 166 -17.46 21.81 -15.27
C GLU A 166 -16.95 23.18 -14.81
N GLN A 167 -17.72 24.26 -15.02
CA GLN A 167 -17.35 25.63 -14.68
C GLN A 167 -18.22 26.24 -13.58
N ALA A 168 -18.79 25.40 -12.71
CA ALA A 168 -19.71 25.82 -11.66
C ALA A 168 -19.11 26.90 -10.73
N ARG A 169 -19.91 27.94 -10.44
CA ARG A 169 -19.54 29.08 -9.58
C ARG A 169 -20.49 29.23 -8.38
N THR A 170 -20.83 28.12 -7.76
CA THR A 170 -21.85 28.04 -6.72
C THR A 170 -21.33 28.53 -5.38
N THR A 171 -22.13 29.35 -4.69
CA THR A 171 -21.92 29.71 -3.28
C THR A 171 -22.83 28.86 -2.41
N VAL A 172 -22.25 28.10 -1.49
CA VAL A 172 -22.96 27.29 -0.49
C VAL A 172 -22.64 27.87 0.89
N ARG A 173 -23.66 28.27 1.65
CA ARG A 173 -23.47 28.93 2.94
C ARG A 173 -24.44 28.43 4.01
N GLY A 174 -23.97 28.24 5.24
CA GLY A 174 -24.86 27.91 6.37
C GLY A 174 -25.56 26.56 6.23
N CYS A 175 -25.06 25.68 5.36
CA CYS A 175 -25.76 24.45 4.99
C CYS A 175 -25.33 23.28 5.87
N ARG A 176 -26.29 22.40 6.16
CA ARG A 176 -26.05 21.10 6.81
C ARG A 176 -26.20 19.98 5.79
N MET A 177 -25.15 19.21 5.59
CA MET A 177 -25.09 18.10 4.64
C MET A 177 -24.83 16.81 5.40
N ARG A 178 -25.80 15.88 5.42
CA ARG A 178 -25.66 14.66 6.22
C ARG A 178 -26.17 13.40 5.55
N ASP A 179 -25.67 12.24 5.98
CA ASP A 179 -26.14 10.92 5.55
C ASP A 179 -26.04 10.72 4.03
N ALA A 180 -24.85 11.00 3.48
CA ALA A 180 -24.55 10.86 2.06
C ALA A 180 -23.74 9.58 1.80
N LYS A 181 -24.25 8.66 0.99
CA LYS A 181 -23.48 7.48 0.54
C LYS A 181 -22.30 7.82 -0.38
N GLY A 182 -22.26 9.05 -0.88
CA GLY A 182 -21.13 9.66 -1.58
C GLY A 182 -20.46 10.70 -0.69
N ASN A 183 -20.30 11.91 -1.24
CA ASN A 183 -19.55 13.00 -0.64
C ASN A 183 -20.52 14.05 -0.06
N GLY A 184 -20.08 14.84 0.93
CA GLY A 184 -20.81 16.06 1.28
C GLY A 184 -20.69 17.09 0.15
N LEU A 185 -19.46 17.47 -0.16
CA LEU A 185 -19.11 18.33 -1.27
C LEU A 185 -18.20 17.57 -2.24
N LEU A 186 -18.58 17.52 -3.51
CA LEU A 186 -17.71 17.10 -4.61
C LEU A 186 -17.54 18.27 -5.58
N ALA A 187 -16.33 18.80 -5.69
CA ALA A 187 -15.99 19.82 -6.68
C ALA A 187 -14.94 19.27 -7.65
N ASN A 188 -15.26 19.17 -8.94
CA ASN A 188 -14.38 18.66 -9.98
C ASN A 188 -14.37 19.55 -11.23
N GLY A 189 -13.66 19.12 -12.28
CA GLY A 189 -13.56 19.91 -13.51
C GLY A 189 -12.78 21.20 -13.29
N GLU A 190 -13.33 22.34 -13.69
CA GLU A 190 -12.79 23.70 -13.50
C GLU A 190 -13.65 24.52 -12.52
N ALA A 191 -14.35 23.85 -11.58
CA ALA A 191 -15.25 24.51 -10.65
C ALA A 191 -14.53 25.56 -9.78
N GLN A 192 -15.22 26.69 -9.55
CA GLN A 192 -14.75 27.84 -8.76
C GLN A 192 -15.79 28.22 -7.70
N GLY A 193 -16.25 27.22 -6.94
CA GLY A 193 -17.26 27.41 -5.90
C GLY A 193 -16.74 28.14 -4.66
N ARG A 194 -17.66 28.59 -3.82
CA ARG A 194 -17.40 29.05 -2.45
C ARG A 194 -18.27 28.26 -1.49
N VAL A 195 -17.68 27.60 -0.51
CA VAL A 195 -18.41 26.84 0.52
C VAL A 195 -18.02 27.40 1.88
N GLU A 196 -18.97 27.97 2.60
CA GLU A 196 -18.70 28.73 3.83
C GLU A 196 -19.67 28.34 4.94
N ASP A 197 -19.22 28.31 6.19
CA ASP A 197 -20.10 28.14 7.36
C ASP A 197 -20.96 26.87 7.27
N CYS A 198 -20.40 25.79 6.72
CA CYS A 198 -21.11 24.52 6.48
C CYS A 198 -20.75 23.45 7.51
N ASP A 199 -21.65 22.49 7.67
CA ASP A 199 -21.51 21.33 8.54
C ASP A 199 -21.79 20.06 7.72
N ILE A 200 -20.82 19.15 7.67
CA ILE A 200 -20.84 17.95 6.83
C ILE A 200 -20.64 16.71 7.71
N SER A 201 -21.60 15.77 7.69
CA SER A 201 -21.51 14.58 8.55
C SER A 201 -22.01 13.28 7.92
N GLY A 202 -21.54 12.13 8.40
CA GLY A 202 -22.10 10.83 8.02
C GLY A 202 -21.95 10.51 6.53
N THR A 203 -20.75 10.70 5.98
CA THR A 203 -20.44 10.42 4.57
C THR A 203 -19.67 9.11 4.40
N GLU A 204 -20.05 8.29 3.41
CA GLU A 204 -19.34 7.04 3.10
C GLU A 204 -18.08 7.29 2.25
N LYS A 205 -18.03 8.37 1.46
CA LYS A 205 -16.84 8.88 0.75
C LYS A 205 -16.29 10.14 1.43
N PRO A 206 -15.21 10.79 0.93
CA PRO A 206 -14.70 12.01 1.55
C PRO A 206 -15.78 13.07 1.74
N ALA A 207 -15.79 13.72 2.91
CA ALA A 207 -16.73 14.78 3.24
C ALA A 207 -16.61 15.93 2.23
N VAL A 208 -15.37 16.31 1.92
CA VAL A 208 -15.02 17.28 0.88
C VAL A 208 -14.03 16.63 -0.09
N ALA A 209 -14.40 16.56 -1.38
CA ALA A 209 -13.50 16.15 -2.46
C ALA A 209 -13.29 17.28 -3.46
N LEU A 210 -12.02 17.64 -3.70
CA LEU A 210 -11.60 18.69 -4.63
C LEU A 210 -10.68 18.09 -5.69
N GLU A 211 -11.21 17.89 -6.89
CA GLU A 211 -10.59 17.07 -7.93
C GLU A 211 -10.36 17.86 -9.24
N GLY A 212 -9.50 17.34 -10.11
CA GLY A 212 -9.26 17.91 -11.46
C GLY A 212 -8.58 19.27 -11.41
N ARG A 213 -9.17 20.30 -12.03
CA ARG A 213 -8.67 21.68 -12.05
C ARG A 213 -9.59 22.63 -11.25
N CYS A 214 -10.14 22.11 -10.16
CA CYS A 214 -10.98 22.84 -9.20
C CYS A 214 -10.19 23.87 -8.39
N ALA A 215 -10.69 25.11 -8.35
CA ALA A 215 -10.16 26.20 -7.53
C ALA A 215 -11.20 26.65 -6.47
N THR A 216 -12.03 25.72 -6.01
CA THR A 216 -13.08 25.99 -5.01
C THR A 216 -12.47 26.42 -3.68
N HIS A 217 -13.07 27.44 -3.07
CA HIS A 217 -12.72 27.95 -1.75
C HIS A 217 -13.65 27.37 -0.70
N VAL A 218 -13.11 26.73 0.34
CA VAL A 218 -13.86 26.16 1.46
C VAL A 218 -13.44 26.87 2.73
N ALA A 219 -14.36 27.54 3.43
CA ALA A 219 -14.08 28.28 4.64
C ALA A 219 -15.00 27.91 5.80
N ARG A 220 -14.51 27.97 7.05
CA ARG A 220 -15.31 27.83 8.28
C ARG A 220 -16.26 26.62 8.23
N THR A 221 -15.74 25.48 7.79
CA THR A 221 -16.54 24.27 7.54
C THR A 221 -16.07 23.16 8.46
N HIS A 222 -17.03 22.50 9.12
CA HIS A 222 -16.77 21.35 10.00
C HIS A 222 -17.21 20.06 9.29
N ALA A 223 -16.29 19.10 9.19
CA ALA A 223 -16.57 17.76 8.69
C ALA A 223 -16.38 16.75 9.84
N HIS A 224 -17.40 15.97 10.17
CA HIS A 224 -17.32 15.01 11.28
C HIS A 224 -18.06 13.70 11.04
N ASP A 225 -17.67 12.63 11.73
CA ASP A 225 -18.26 11.29 11.59
C ASP A 225 -18.22 10.79 10.13
N THR A 226 -17.08 10.95 9.45
CA THR A 226 -16.91 10.62 8.02
C THR A 226 -15.85 9.54 7.78
N SER A 227 -15.86 8.93 6.60
CA SER A 227 -14.79 7.98 6.22
C SER A 227 -13.45 8.67 6.03
N VAL A 228 -13.44 9.72 5.22
CA VAL A 228 -12.31 10.64 5.01
C VAL A 228 -12.85 12.06 5.18
N GLY A 229 -12.07 12.96 5.77
CA GLY A 229 -12.48 14.36 5.91
C GLY A 229 -12.39 15.10 4.59
N VAL A 230 -11.17 15.40 4.16
CA VAL A 230 -10.87 16.18 2.96
C VAL A 230 -9.96 15.36 2.04
N TYR A 231 -10.31 15.30 0.76
CA TYR A 231 -9.52 14.66 -0.28
C TYR A 231 -9.26 15.64 -1.43
N VAL A 232 -7.99 15.92 -1.72
CA VAL A 232 -7.59 16.89 -2.75
C VAL A 232 -6.67 16.21 -3.76
N THR A 233 -7.10 16.21 -5.01
CA THR A 233 -6.29 15.81 -6.19
C THR A 233 -6.20 16.93 -7.22
N SER A 234 -6.59 18.15 -6.83
CA SER A 234 -6.67 19.24 -7.78
C SER A 234 -5.33 19.92 -8.07
N ALA A 235 -5.06 20.13 -9.36
CA ALA A 235 -3.92 20.89 -9.87
C ALA A 235 -4.14 22.42 -9.92
N ALA A 236 -5.32 22.93 -9.55
CA ALA A 236 -5.68 24.35 -9.69
C ALA A 236 -5.68 25.14 -8.37
N ARG A 237 -4.93 24.66 -7.37
CA ARG A 237 -4.63 25.37 -6.12
C ARG A 237 -5.87 25.79 -5.31
N PRO A 238 -6.75 24.86 -4.89
CA PRO A 238 -7.90 25.20 -4.06
C PRO A 238 -7.47 25.72 -2.67
N THR A 239 -8.35 26.46 -2.01
CA THR A 239 -8.06 27.12 -0.73
C THR A 239 -9.01 26.61 0.36
N LEU A 240 -8.46 26.22 1.50
CA LEU A 240 -9.19 25.80 2.69
C LEU A 240 -8.84 26.71 3.85
N GLU A 241 -9.82 27.35 4.47
CA GLU A 241 -9.63 28.28 5.58
C GLU A 241 -10.50 27.89 6.77
N GLU A 242 -9.94 27.72 7.96
CA GLU A 242 -10.71 27.36 9.17
C GLU A 242 -11.57 26.10 8.97
N VAL A 243 -11.03 25.10 8.24
CA VAL A 243 -11.67 23.81 8.03
C VAL A 243 -11.25 22.85 9.13
N THR A 244 -12.22 22.30 9.84
CA THR A 244 -11.99 21.32 10.90
C THR A 244 -12.55 19.96 10.51
N VAL A 245 -11.77 18.91 10.75
CA VAL A 245 -12.16 17.53 10.49
C VAL A 245 -12.10 16.74 11.80
N SER A 246 -13.16 16.02 12.18
CA SER A 246 -13.11 15.18 13.38
C SER A 246 -13.78 13.83 13.25
N ASP A 247 -13.40 12.89 14.12
CA ASP A 247 -14.09 11.60 14.27
C ASP A 247 -14.13 10.77 12.97
N THR A 248 -13.02 10.72 12.24
CA THR A 248 -12.93 10.01 10.96
C THR A 248 -12.57 8.53 11.14
N THR A 249 -13.15 7.64 10.32
CA THR A 249 -12.77 6.21 10.31
C THR A 249 -11.51 5.93 9.48
N GLY A 250 -11.08 6.88 8.66
CA GLY A 250 -9.82 6.90 7.91
C GLY A 250 -9.02 8.18 8.12
N PRO A 251 -8.24 8.63 7.12
CA PRO A 251 -7.47 9.88 7.20
C PRO A 251 -8.32 11.15 7.29
N GLY A 252 -7.79 12.17 7.96
CA GLY A 252 -8.42 13.48 8.08
C GLY A 252 -8.33 14.28 6.78
N ILE A 253 -7.12 14.64 6.35
CA ILE A 253 -6.85 15.40 5.12
C ILE A 253 -5.86 14.60 4.25
N VAL A 254 -6.16 14.47 2.96
CA VAL A 254 -5.32 13.73 2.00
C VAL A 254 -5.05 14.59 0.76
N LEU A 255 -3.77 14.72 0.40
CA LEU A 255 -3.30 15.31 -0.85
C LEU A 255 -2.66 14.23 -1.73
N ALA A 256 -3.10 14.12 -2.98
CA ALA A 256 -2.59 13.14 -3.94
C ALA A 256 -2.53 13.72 -5.36
N GLN A 257 -1.96 12.96 -6.30
CA GLN A 257 -1.89 13.30 -7.74
C GLN A 257 -1.31 14.68 -8.06
N GLY A 258 -0.25 15.10 -7.35
CA GLY A 258 0.40 16.38 -7.59
C GLY A 258 -0.45 17.58 -7.16
N ALA A 259 -1.37 17.40 -6.22
CA ALA A 259 -2.18 18.49 -5.68
C ALA A 259 -1.31 19.60 -5.07
N ASP A 260 -1.81 20.84 -5.03
CA ASP A 260 -1.09 21.98 -4.45
C ASP A 260 -2.05 22.96 -3.75
N PRO A 261 -2.78 22.59 -2.69
CA PRO A 261 -3.72 23.50 -2.04
C PRO A 261 -3.06 24.50 -1.09
N GLU A 262 -3.81 25.53 -0.71
CA GLU A 262 -3.51 26.37 0.46
C GLU A 262 -4.46 26.02 1.61
N LEU A 263 -3.90 25.74 2.79
CA LEU A 263 -4.63 25.46 4.02
C LEU A 263 -4.22 26.46 5.09
N LEU A 264 -5.19 27.21 5.60
CA LEU A 264 -5.01 28.25 6.61
C LEU A 264 -5.88 27.96 7.82
N ARG A 265 -5.29 27.84 9.01
CA ARG A 265 -6.00 27.56 10.26
C ARG A 265 -6.87 26.29 10.20
N CYS A 266 -6.42 25.28 9.46
CA CYS A 266 -7.13 24.00 9.31
C CYS A 266 -6.68 23.00 10.37
N GLY A 267 -7.54 22.05 10.73
CA GLY A 267 -7.10 21.02 11.68
C GLY A 267 -7.91 19.74 11.67
N THR A 268 -7.32 18.70 12.24
CA THR A 268 -7.94 17.38 12.37
C THR A 268 -7.91 16.91 13.82
N ALA A 269 -8.97 16.26 14.28
CA ALA A 269 -9.06 15.72 15.64
C ALA A 269 -9.64 14.29 15.66
N ARG A 270 -9.06 13.39 16.45
CA ARG A 270 -9.58 12.01 16.66
C ARG A 270 -9.74 11.22 15.35
N THR A 271 -8.70 11.21 14.52
CA THR A 271 -8.67 10.46 13.26
C THR A 271 -8.23 9.02 13.48
N LYS A 272 -8.90 8.03 12.86
CA LYS A 272 -8.43 6.63 12.88
C LYS A 272 -7.26 6.37 11.93
N GLY A 273 -7.11 7.17 10.88
CA GLY A 273 -5.92 7.20 10.02
C GLY A 273 -5.01 8.40 10.34
N ASN A 274 -4.24 8.83 9.34
CA ASN A 274 -3.38 10.01 9.44
C ASN A 274 -4.21 11.29 9.61
N GLY A 275 -3.68 12.27 10.36
CA GLY A 275 -4.27 13.61 10.39
C GLY A 275 -4.15 14.29 9.02
N LEU A 276 -2.93 14.34 8.50
CA LEU A 276 -2.57 14.79 7.17
C LEU A 276 -1.75 13.72 6.45
N ALA A 277 -2.16 13.34 5.25
CA ALA A 277 -1.38 12.50 4.34
C ALA A 277 -1.09 13.23 3.03
N VAL A 278 0.18 13.38 2.67
CA VAL A 278 0.64 14.01 1.43
C VAL A 278 1.42 12.97 0.62
N THR A 279 0.93 12.65 -0.58
CA THR A 279 1.49 11.59 -1.44
C THR A 279 1.56 12.01 -2.91
N GLU A 280 2.21 11.20 -3.74
CA GLU A 280 2.21 11.31 -5.21
C GLU A 280 2.68 12.69 -5.72
N ARG A 281 3.87 13.13 -5.28
CA ARG A 281 4.49 14.41 -5.66
C ARG A 281 3.62 15.62 -5.38
N SER A 282 2.74 15.51 -4.38
CA SER A 282 1.89 16.62 -3.99
C SER A 282 2.69 17.68 -3.26
N ARG A 283 2.24 18.91 -3.45
CA ARG A 283 2.68 20.10 -2.76
C ARG A 283 1.50 20.62 -1.94
N GLY A 284 1.72 21.70 -1.23
CA GLY A 284 0.68 22.39 -0.49
C GLY A 284 1.31 23.32 0.51
N THR A 285 0.61 24.42 0.81
CA THR A 285 1.03 25.38 1.83
C THR A 285 0.08 25.28 3.01
N PHE A 286 0.64 25.02 4.18
CA PHE A 286 -0.10 24.87 5.44
C PHE A 286 0.38 25.94 6.40
N GLN A 287 -0.56 26.72 6.92
CA GLN A 287 -0.28 27.79 7.87
C GLN A 287 -1.24 27.70 9.05
N ASP A 288 -0.68 27.74 10.27
CA ASP A 288 -1.44 27.72 11.53
C ASP A 288 -2.32 26.46 11.69
N CYS A 289 -1.83 25.30 11.23
CA CYS A 289 -2.60 24.05 11.21
C CYS A 289 -2.37 23.17 12.44
N ALA A 290 -3.39 22.43 12.88
CA ALA A 290 -3.32 21.55 14.07
C ALA A 290 -3.80 20.12 13.79
N PHE A 291 -3.03 19.11 14.22
CA PHE A 291 -3.34 17.69 14.03
C PHE A 291 -3.32 16.97 15.38
N ASP A 292 -4.50 16.75 15.96
CA ASP A 292 -4.68 16.26 17.33
C ASP A 292 -5.26 14.84 17.36
N ALA A 293 -4.74 14.00 18.27
CA ALA A 293 -5.27 12.68 18.57
C ALA A 293 -5.44 11.74 17.36
N ALA A 294 -4.42 11.68 16.48
CA ALA A 294 -4.39 10.74 15.36
C ALA A 294 -3.96 9.34 15.83
N ALA A 295 -4.69 8.30 15.41
CA ALA A 295 -4.37 6.90 15.73
C ALA A 295 -3.20 6.35 14.90
N SER A 296 -2.94 6.93 13.72
CA SER A 296 -1.71 6.76 12.94
C SER A 296 -0.92 8.08 12.94
N SER A 297 0.17 8.16 12.16
CA SER A 297 1.01 9.36 12.07
C SER A 297 0.16 10.60 11.81
N ALA A 298 0.30 11.62 12.67
CA ALA A 298 -0.48 12.85 12.56
C ALA A 298 -0.17 13.58 11.24
N VAL A 299 1.09 13.60 10.82
CA VAL A 299 1.51 14.10 9.50
C VAL A 299 2.33 13.02 8.80
N ARG A 300 1.91 12.62 7.59
CA ARG A 300 2.61 11.64 6.76
C ARG A 300 2.93 12.24 5.40
N VAL A 301 4.20 12.21 4.98
CA VAL A 301 4.64 12.72 3.66
C VAL A 301 5.46 11.66 2.94
N ILE A 302 5.03 11.29 1.73
CA ILE A 302 5.62 10.23 0.89
C ILE A 302 5.61 10.57 -0.60
N GLY A 303 6.14 9.69 -1.45
CA GLY A 303 6.09 9.78 -2.90
C GLY A 303 6.75 11.05 -3.45
N SER A 304 7.93 11.41 -2.93
CA SER A 304 8.68 12.62 -3.30
C SER A 304 7.88 13.92 -3.14
N SER A 305 6.92 13.95 -2.21
CA SER A 305 6.11 15.13 -1.93
C SER A 305 6.89 16.19 -1.15
N ALA A 306 6.52 17.45 -1.36
CA ALA A 306 7.23 18.62 -0.83
C ALA A 306 6.26 19.69 -0.30
N PRO A 307 5.51 19.41 0.78
CA PRO A 307 4.64 20.40 1.42
C PRO A 307 5.45 21.42 2.23
N LEU A 308 4.91 22.64 2.33
CA LEU A 308 5.43 23.71 3.18
C LEU A 308 4.50 23.88 4.39
N LEU A 309 5.01 23.64 5.60
CA LEU A 309 4.24 23.69 6.84
C LEU A 309 4.81 24.75 7.77
N SER A 310 4.01 25.76 8.09
CA SER A 310 4.34 26.84 9.02
C SER A 310 3.37 26.86 10.19
N ASP A 311 3.89 27.08 11.39
CA ASP A 311 3.08 27.17 12.63
C ASP A 311 2.18 25.94 12.81
N THR A 312 2.76 24.75 12.62
CA THR A 312 2.03 23.48 12.68
C THR A 312 2.13 22.85 14.06
N THR A 313 1.00 22.42 14.61
CA THR A 313 0.94 21.76 15.92
C THR A 313 0.47 20.31 15.78
N VAL A 314 1.13 19.38 16.48
CA VAL A 314 0.77 17.97 16.55
C VAL A 314 0.66 17.56 18.02
N ARG A 315 -0.46 16.95 18.43
CA ARG A 315 -0.68 16.53 19.82
C ARG A 315 -1.28 15.13 19.93
N ASP A 316 -0.94 14.43 21.00
CA ASP A 316 -1.58 13.16 21.42
C ASP A 316 -1.60 12.08 20.31
N CYS A 317 -0.56 12.02 19.47
CA CYS A 317 -0.49 11.02 18.40
C CYS A 317 -0.18 9.63 18.98
N ALA A 318 -1.02 8.64 18.66
CA ALA A 318 -0.90 7.28 19.22
C ALA A 318 0.09 6.38 18.44
N ASP A 319 0.60 6.84 17.30
CA ASP A 319 1.48 6.05 16.44
C ASP A 319 2.87 5.91 17.06
N ALA A 320 3.29 4.67 17.29
CA ALA A 320 4.62 4.36 17.80
C ALA A 320 5.74 4.67 16.79
N THR A 321 5.44 4.67 15.50
CA THR A 321 6.43 4.82 14.42
C THR A 321 6.84 6.27 14.15
N GLY A 322 5.98 7.24 14.46
CA GLY A 322 6.26 8.64 14.21
C GLY A 322 4.99 9.51 14.22
N ALA A 323 4.99 10.60 14.98
CA ALA A 323 3.94 11.61 14.90
C ALA A 323 4.01 12.40 13.58
N VAL A 324 5.23 12.76 13.17
CA VAL A 324 5.56 13.25 11.82
C VAL A 324 6.40 12.19 11.12
N TRP A 325 5.88 11.61 10.04
CA TRP A 325 6.49 10.48 9.34
C TRP A 325 6.80 10.84 7.89
N LEU A 326 8.08 10.78 7.52
CA LEU A 326 8.61 11.26 6.25
C LEU A 326 9.41 10.13 5.58
N ALA A 327 9.03 9.74 4.37
CA ALA A 327 9.71 8.67 3.62
C ALA A 327 9.64 8.91 2.10
N GLU A 328 10.24 7.98 1.33
CA GLU A 328 10.19 7.95 -0.13
C GLU A 328 10.64 9.28 -0.77
N ASP A 329 11.85 9.73 -0.41
CA ASP A 329 12.46 10.96 -0.91
C ASP A 329 11.63 12.24 -0.67
N ALA A 330 10.76 12.24 0.35
CA ALA A 330 10.00 13.42 0.73
C ALA A 330 10.91 14.58 1.15
N SER A 331 10.55 15.80 0.74
CA SER A 331 11.30 17.04 0.99
C SER A 331 10.43 18.11 1.64
N ALA A 332 9.71 17.73 2.69
CA ALA A 332 8.85 18.64 3.44
C ALA A 332 9.67 19.73 4.17
N GLU A 333 9.14 20.95 4.18
CA GLU A 333 9.69 22.05 4.98
C GLU A 333 8.77 22.36 6.15
N PHE A 334 9.32 22.38 7.36
CA PHE A 334 8.64 22.74 8.60
C PHE A 334 9.30 23.99 9.19
N ASP A 335 8.52 25.05 9.42
CA ASP A 335 8.92 26.25 10.16
C ASP A 335 8.01 26.44 11.37
N ARG A 336 8.57 26.35 12.58
CA ARG A 336 7.82 26.37 13.86
C ARG A 336 6.82 25.21 13.99
N LEU A 337 7.32 23.98 13.85
CA LEU A 337 6.59 22.76 14.20
C LEU A 337 6.59 22.53 15.72
N GLU A 338 5.43 22.34 16.34
CA GLU A 338 5.32 21.92 17.73
C GLU A 338 4.72 20.50 17.80
N VAL A 339 5.44 19.55 18.39
CA VAL A 339 4.97 18.18 18.64
C VAL A 339 4.92 17.94 20.14
N VAL A 340 3.77 17.56 20.68
CA VAL A 340 3.53 17.39 22.12
C VAL A 340 2.93 16.02 22.39
N ASP A 341 3.48 15.30 23.38
CA ASP A 341 2.92 14.06 23.92
C ASP A 341 2.64 12.99 22.83
N ALA A 342 3.60 12.79 21.91
CA ALA A 342 3.56 11.69 20.96
C ALA A 342 3.85 10.35 21.67
N ALA A 343 3.07 9.30 21.40
CA ALA A 343 3.28 7.99 22.02
C ALA A 343 4.61 7.33 21.59
N GLY A 344 5.05 7.60 20.35
CA GLY A 344 6.30 7.09 19.79
C GLY A 344 7.32 8.19 19.48
N VAL A 345 7.97 8.07 18.33
CA VAL A 345 8.92 9.07 17.82
C VAL A 345 8.19 10.37 17.47
N ALA A 346 8.74 11.54 17.79
CA ALA A 346 8.13 12.81 17.38
C ALA A 346 8.29 13.06 15.87
N VAL A 347 9.51 12.95 15.32
CA VAL A 347 9.77 13.04 13.88
C VAL A 347 10.58 11.85 13.39
N SER A 348 10.05 11.08 12.45
CA SER A 348 10.71 9.93 11.82
C SER A 348 11.01 10.24 10.35
N ILE A 349 12.29 10.10 9.97
CA ILE A 349 12.82 10.40 8.64
C ILE A 349 13.44 9.12 8.07
N ARG A 350 12.95 8.68 6.91
CA ARG A 350 13.25 7.35 6.35
C ARG A 350 13.42 7.40 4.84
N THR A 351 13.97 6.32 4.28
CA THR A 351 13.92 6.00 2.85
C THR A 351 14.29 7.20 1.95
N GLY A 352 15.48 7.77 2.19
CA GLY A 352 16.01 8.89 1.40
C GLY A 352 15.34 10.26 1.63
N ALA A 353 14.29 10.36 2.46
CA ALA A 353 13.64 11.64 2.78
C ALA A 353 14.66 12.65 3.32
N ASN A 354 14.48 13.92 2.95
CA ASN A 354 15.39 15.01 3.29
C ASN A 354 14.63 16.30 3.65
N PRO A 355 13.89 16.32 4.77
CA PRO A 355 13.18 17.50 5.22
C PRO A 355 14.11 18.59 5.78
N LEU A 356 13.57 19.80 5.77
CA LEU A 356 14.11 20.94 6.50
C LEU A 356 13.17 21.27 7.67
N VAL A 357 13.69 21.19 8.90
CA VAL A 357 12.94 21.45 10.12
C VAL A 357 13.59 22.61 10.87
N ARG A 358 12.89 23.74 10.92
CA ARG A 358 13.34 24.98 11.55
C ARG A 358 12.50 25.33 12.77
N LYS A 359 13.16 25.75 13.85
CA LYS A 359 12.52 26.29 15.06
C LYS A 359 11.46 25.35 15.64
N ALA A 360 11.65 24.04 15.48
CA ALA A 360 10.70 23.06 15.98
C ALA A 360 10.83 22.87 17.49
N ARG A 361 9.72 22.57 18.16
CA ARG A 361 9.66 22.26 19.59
C ARG A 361 9.03 20.88 19.76
N LEU A 362 9.84 19.91 20.18
CA LEU A 362 9.42 18.52 20.39
C LEU A 362 9.42 18.24 21.89
N ILE A 363 8.24 18.01 22.46
CA ILE A 363 8.03 17.97 23.91
C ILE A 363 7.46 16.60 24.30
N ALA A 364 8.17 15.92 25.19
CA ALA A 364 7.77 14.66 25.81
C ALA A 364 7.30 13.55 24.85
N PRO A 365 8.04 13.22 23.77
CA PRO A 365 7.75 12.02 23.00
C PRO A 365 8.07 10.76 23.82
N GLY A 366 7.19 9.75 23.75
CA GLY A 366 7.38 8.42 24.35
C GLY A 366 8.46 7.58 23.66
N GLY A 367 8.93 8.00 22.49
CA GLY A 367 10.09 7.45 21.80
C GLY A 367 11.24 8.46 21.66
N HIS A 368 11.86 8.47 20.48
CA HIS A 368 12.92 9.43 20.15
C HIS A 368 12.33 10.81 19.82
N GLY A 369 13.10 11.87 20.07
CA GLY A 369 12.74 13.20 19.56
C GLY A 369 12.73 13.20 18.03
N ILE A 370 13.88 12.90 17.43
CA ILE A 370 14.02 12.72 15.99
C ILE A 370 14.74 11.41 15.71
N GLU A 371 14.21 10.62 14.77
CA GLU A 371 14.83 9.39 14.30
C GLU A 371 15.11 9.50 12.79
N VAL A 372 16.33 9.19 12.39
CA VAL A 372 16.78 9.21 10.99
C VAL A 372 17.39 7.85 10.63
N ILE A 373 16.72 7.13 9.74
CA ILE A 373 17.07 5.76 9.35
C ILE A 373 16.91 5.55 7.84
N GLU A 374 17.37 4.40 7.33
CA GLU A 374 17.15 3.98 5.93
C GLU A 374 17.60 5.05 4.92
N ASP A 375 18.85 5.50 5.05
CA ASP A 375 19.45 6.57 4.24
C ASP A 375 18.72 7.92 4.29
N GLY A 376 17.82 8.10 5.26
CA GLY A 376 17.18 9.37 5.56
C GLY A 376 18.22 10.46 5.87
N ARG A 377 17.89 11.68 5.46
CA ARG A 377 18.68 12.88 5.67
C ARG A 377 17.78 13.94 6.27
N GLY A 378 18.34 14.98 6.84
CA GLY A 378 17.48 16.07 7.31
C GLY A 378 18.28 17.18 7.91
N ARG A 379 17.74 18.38 7.81
CA ARG A 379 18.34 19.58 8.39
C ARG A 379 17.50 20.08 9.52
N MET A 380 18.06 20.08 10.72
CA MET A 380 17.44 20.59 11.94
C MET A 380 18.14 21.87 12.35
N GLU A 381 17.42 22.99 12.28
CA GLU A 381 17.96 24.32 12.56
C GLU A 381 17.16 24.97 13.70
N ASP A 382 17.85 25.40 14.75
CA ASP A 382 17.27 26.13 15.89
C ASP A 382 16.13 25.37 16.61
N CYS A 383 16.19 24.04 16.62
CA CYS A 383 15.16 23.19 17.24
C CYS A 383 15.35 23.06 18.76
N THR A 384 14.28 22.70 19.47
CA THR A 384 14.28 22.41 20.90
C THR A 384 13.62 21.06 21.14
N ILE A 385 14.33 20.12 21.77
CA ILE A 385 13.85 18.77 22.10
C ILE A 385 13.90 18.60 23.61
N GLU A 386 12.74 18.39 24.23
CA GLU A 386 12.60 18.35 25.69
C GLU A 386 11.94 17.06 26.15
N ARG A 387 12.60 16.38 27.10
CA ARG A 387 12.10 15.20 27.82
C ARG A 387 11.67 14.00 26.95
N PRO A 388 12.42 13.60 25.89
CA PRO A 388 12.14 12.34 25.20
C PRO A 388 12.41 11.14 26.11
N GLU A 389 11.53 10.13 26.07
CA GLU A 389 11.76 8.84 26.76
C GLU A 389 12.85 7.99 26.07
N GLY A 390 13.15 8.26 24.80
CA GLY A 390 14.29 7.73 24.08
C GLY A 390 15.48 8.71 23.99
N ALA A 391 16.28 8.54 22.93
CA ALA A 391 17.28 9.52 22.52
C ALA A 391 16.64 10.84 22.03
N GLY A 392 17.36 11.94 22.18
CA GLY A 392 16.97 13.22 21.61
C GLY A 392 16.94 13.18 20.09
N ILE A 393 18.06 12.80 19.48
CA ILE A 393 18.19 12.54 18.04
C ILE A 393 18.92 11.21 17.85
N ARG A 394 18.38 10.33 17.02
CA ARG A 394 18.95 9.02 16.69
C ARG A 394 19.21 8.90 15.20
N ALA A 395 20.43 8.51 14.83
CA ALA A 395 20.84 8.24 13.45
C ALA A 395 21.43 6.83 13.33
N VAL A 396 20.77 5.95 12.57
CA VAL A 396 21.23 4.56 12.32
C VAL A 396 20.95 4.15 10.87
N ASN A 397 21.49 3.02 10.40
CA ASN A 397 21.15 2.43 9.09
C ASN A 397 21.26 3.42 7.92
N GLY A 398 22.40 4.12 7.80
CA GLY A 398 22.64 5.10 6.73
C GLY A 398 22.13 6.52 7.02
N GLY A 399 21.35 6.70 8.10
CA GLY A 399 20.80 7.99 8.50
C GLY A 399 21.87 9.06 8.69
N ALA A 400 21.65 10.24 8.12
CA ALA A 400 22.64 11.32 8.04
C ALA A 400 22.07 12.73 8.36
N PRO A 401 21.60 13.00 9.60
CA PRO A 401 21.12 14.33 9.96
C PRO A 401 22.22 15.39 10.14
N GLU A 402 21.88 16.61 9.73
CA GLU A 402 22.60 17.85 10.01
C GLU A 402 21.84 18.66 11.08
N ILE A 403 22.49 18.90 12.22
CA ILE A 403 21.88 19.51 13.40
C ILE A 403 22.65 20.77 13.74
N THR A 404 21.98 21.92 13.72
CA THR A 404 22.58 23.23 14.00
C THR A 404 21.73 24.02 14.98
N GLY A 405 22.35 24.68 15.96
CA GLY A 405 21.65 25.59 16.88
C GLY A 405 20.59 24.91 17.76
N THR A 406 20.63 23.59 17.90
CA THR A 406 19.57 22.81 18.55
C THR A 406 19.83 22.65 20.05
N VAL A 407 18.77 22.75 20.85
CA VAL A 407 18.79 22.59 22.31
C VAL A 407 18.13 21.25 22.68
N LEU A 408 18.85 20.39 23.41
CA LEU A 408 18.34 19.10 23.89
C LEU A 408 18.36 19.05 25.41
N ARG A 409 17.23 18.71 26.04
CA ARG A 409 17.06 18.72 27.49
C ARG A 409 16.35 17.48 28.01
N GLY A 410 16.82 16.92 29.12
CA GLY A 410 16.05 15.92 29.88
C GLY A 410 15.89 14.57 29.17
N THR A 411 16.83 14.16 28.32
CA THR A 411 16.72 12.92 27.54
C THR A 411 16.93 11.69 28.42
N ALA A 412 16.08 10.68 28.27
CA ALA A 412 16.18 9.43 29.03
C ALA A 412 17.20 8.43 28.46
N GLN A 413 17.61 8.61 27.20
CA GLN A 413 18.80 7.99 26.62
C GLN A 413 19.80 9.08 26.19
N ALA A 414 20.71 8.76 25.26
CA ALA A 414 21.69 9.72 24.78
C ALA A 414 21.03 10.91 24.06
N ALA A 415 21.59 12.12 24.20
CA ALA A 415 21.00 13.28 23.54
C ALA A 415 21.13 13.16 22.02
N VAL A 416 22.32 12.81 21.54
CA VAL A 416 22.54 12.38 20.16
C VAL A 416 23.14 10.99 20.16
N TRP A 417 22.44 10.05 19.51
CA TRP A 417 22.87 8.67 19.35
C TRP A 417 23.14 8.38 17.87
N VAL A 418 24.40 8.16 17.54
CA VAL A 418 24.83 7.67 16.23
C VAL A 418 25.14 6.18 16.33
N GLY A 419 24.24 5.33 15.81
CA GLY A 419 24.42 3.89 15.81
C GLY A 419 25.09 3.37 14.53
N THR A 420 25.05 2.06 14.32
CA THR A 420 25.69 1.38 13.19
C THR A 420 25.29 1.96 11.83
N GLY A 421 26.28 2.38 11.04
CA GLY A 421 26.08 2.95 9.71
C GLY A 421 25.48 4.36 9.70
N GLY A 422 25.16 4.93 10.87
CA GLY A 422 24.69 6.29 11.00
C GLY A 422 25.82 7.31 10.90
N ARG A 423 25.50 8.50 10.39
CA ARG A 423 26.40 9.65 10.37
C ARG A 423 25.66 10.85 10.96
N SER A 424 26.32 11.70 11.74
CA SER A 424 25.66 12.92 12.21
C SER A 424 26.62 14.08 12.30
N THR A 425 26.15 15.25 11.87
CA THR A 425 26.85 16.52 12.05
C THR A 425 26.09 17.36 13.08
N VAL A 426 26.76 17.74 14.17
CA VAL A 426 26.19 18.51 15.27
C VAL A 426 26.99 19.82 15.40
N ARG A 427 26.36 20.97 15.28
CA ARG A 427 27.03 22.28 15.37
C ARG A 427 26.26 23.26 16.24
N ASP A 428 26.98 24.02 17.06
CA ASP A 428 26.41 25.11 17.85
C ASP A 428 25.23 24.66 18.74
N CYS A 429 25.28 23.41 19.24
CA CYS A 429 24.19 22.79 20.00
C CYS A 429 24.42 22.85 21.51
N GLN A 430 23.33 22.86 22.27
CA GLN A 430 23.34 22.83 23.73
C GLN A 430 22.63 21.57 24.24
N ILE A 431 23.34 20.74 24.98
CA ILE A 431 22.85 19.51 25.57
C ILE A 431 22.91 19.65 27.10
N HIS A 432 21.78 19.43 27.76
CA HIS A 432 21.67 19.63 29.21
C HIS A 432 20.83 18.53 29.89
N ALA A 433 21.30 18.06 31.04
CA ALA A 433 20.57 17.17 31.95
C ALA A 433 20.06 15.88 31.27
N CYS A 434 20.98 15.10 30.70
CA CYS A 434 20.67 13.78 30.12
C CYS A 434 20.88 12.68 31.15
N THR A 435 20.07 11.62 31.17
CA THR A 435 20.28 10.49 32.10
C THR A 435 21.41 9.55 31.66
N ALA A 436 21.70 9.50 30.35
CA ALA A 436 22.76 8.69 29.75
C ALA A 436 23.94 9.57 29.28
N ALA A 437 24.59 9.19 28.17
CA ALA A 437 25.66 9.99 27.60
C ALA A 437 25.12 11.21 26.83
N GLY A 438 25.85 12.33 26.81
CA GLY A 438 25.44 13.48 26.01
C GLY A 438 25.46 13.15 24.51
N LEU A 439 26.64 12.77 24.01
CA LEU A 439 26.84 12.28 22.65
C LEU A 439 27.30 10.81 22.72
N HIS A 440 26.64 9.91 21.98
CA HIS A 440 26.98 8.49 21.93
C HIS A 440 27.20 8.03 20.49
N VAL A 441 28.35 7.42 20.22
CA VAL A 441 28.71 6.83 18.93
C VAL A 441 28.97 5.34 19.11
N GLU A 442 28.20 4.49 18.45
CA GLU A 442 28.38 3.04 18.46
C GLU A 442 29.33 2.56 17.35
N SER A 443 29.56 1.25 17.30
CA SER A 443 30.37 0.61 16.25
C SER A 443 29.86 0.95 14.86
N GLY A 444 30.74 1.45 13.98
CA GLY A 444 30.39 1.84 12.62
C GLY A 444 29.63 3.15 12.48
N GLY A 445 29.34 3.84 13.58
CA GLY A 445 28.79 5.20 13.59
C GLY A 445 29.87 6.26 13.40
N GLU A 446 29.49 7.41 12.83
CA GLU A 446 30.39 8.55 12.62
C GLU A 446 29.75 9.87 13.07
N LEU A 447 30.43 10.57 13.98
CA LEU A 447 29.98 11.85 14.52
C LEU A 447 30.98 12.96 14.22
N SER A 448 30.47 14.10 13.74
CA SER A 448 31.22 15.35 13.67
C SER A 448 30.51 16.39 14.53
N ALA A 449 31.11 16.77 15.66
CA ALA A 449 30.55 17.76 16.57
C ALA A 449 31.45 19.00 16.66
N GLY A 450 30.89 20.18 16.39
CA GLY A 450 31.57 21.47 16.47
C GLY A 450 30.84 22.43 17.41
N HIS A 451 31.58 23.22 18.20
CA HIS A 451 31.02 24.26 19.10
C HIS A 451 29.85 23.77 19.97
N THR A 452 29.86 22.51 20.39
CA THR A 452 28.75 21.89 21.13
C THR A 452 29.03 21.91 22.62
N GLN A 453 28.03 22.34 23.40
CA GLN A 453 28.10 22.38 24.86
C GLN A 453 27.30 21.21 25.45
N VAL A 454 27.95 20.37 26.26
CA VAL A 454 27.31 19.27 27.01
C VAL A 454 27.45 19.55 28.50
N THR A 455 26.33 19.56 29.21
CA THR A 455 26.27 19.82 30.65
C THR A 455 25.43 18.78 31.37
N GLU A 456 25.88 18.32 32.53
CA GLU A 456 25.13 17.44 33.43
C GLU A 456 24.67 16.12 32.79
N ALA A 457 25.62 15.37 32.18
CA ALA A 457 25.34 14.03 31.66
C ALA A 457 25.34 12.97 32.79
N GLY A 458 24.32 12.12 32.83
CA GLY A 458 24.14 11.06 33.83
C GLY A 458 25.07 9.86 33.64
N ALA A 459 25.68 9.72 32.46
CA ALA A 459 26.83 8.86 32.20
C ALA A 459 28.04 9.69 31.77
N HIS A 460 28.49 9.55 30.52
CA HIS A 460 29.63 10.29 29.96
C HIS A 460 29.18 11.53 29.19
N GLY A 461 29.97 12.59 29.17
CA GLY A 461 29.66 13.75 28.31
C GLY A 461 29.64 13.33 26.84
N VAL A 462 30.68 12.62 26.41
CA VAL A 462 30.79 11.98 25.10
C VAL A 462 31.29 10.54 25.27
N LEU A 463 30.61 9.58 24.65
CA LEU A 463 31.00 8.18 24.60
C LEU A 463 31.22 7.75 23.15
N VAL A 464 32.45 7.37 22.81
CA VAL A 464 32.78 6.74 21.52
C VAL A 464 33.09 5.27 21.78
N ALA A 465 32.11 4.41 21.51
CA ALA A 465 32.22 2.98 21.70
C ALA A 465 33.18 2.34 20.68
N ASN A 466 33.52 1.07 20.91
CA ASN A 466 34.43 0.35 20.03
C ASN A 466 33.93 0.33 18.57
N GLY A 467 34.77 0.78 17.62
CA GLY A 467 34.42 0.83 16.19
C GLY A 467 33.77 2.14 15.73
N GLY A 468 33.47 3.08 16.65
CA GLY A 468 32.91 4.39 16.33
C GLY A 468 33.98 5.40 15.92
N ARG A 469 33.64 6.33 15.02
CA ARG A 469 34.49 7.46 14.61
C ARG A 469 33.91 8.77 15.11
N ALA A 470 34.76 9.67 15.61
CA ALA A 470 34.30 10.96 16.10
C ALA A 470 35.31 12.08 15.85
N THR A 471 34.82 13.25 15.43
CA THR A 471 35.59 14.50 15.39
C THR A 471 34.88 15.50 16.31
N LEU A 472 35.57 15.97 17.35
CA LEU A 472 35.08 17.01 18.25
C LEU A 472 35.96 18.26 18.11
N GLU A 473 35.34 19.39 17.77
CA GLU A 473 36.03 20.66 17.57
C GLU A 473 35.40 21.74 18.46
N SER A 474 36.20 22.39 19.29
CA SER A 474 35.76 23.49 20.17
C SER A 474 34.56 23.13 21.06
N CYS A 475 34.44 21.86 21.48
CA CYS A 475 33.37 21.39 22.34
C CYS A 475 33.63 21.70 23.83
N GLN A 476 32.57 22.00 24.57
CA GLN A 476 32.63 22.28 26.02
C GLN A 476 31.82 21.24 26.78
N ILE A 477 32.46 20.46 27.64
CA ILE A 477 31.81 19.35 28.37
C ILE A 477 32.01 19.55 29.86
N SER A 478 30.93 19.53 30.64
CA SER A 478 31.03 19.69 32.10
C SER A 478 29.97 18.99 32.92
N GLY A 479 30.30 18.66 34.17
CA GLY A 479 29.35 18.14 35.15
C GLY A 479 28.85 16.71 34.88
N SER A 480 29.57 15.91 34.11
CA SER A 480 29.19 14.51 33.84
C SER A 480 29.42 13.62 35.07
N VAL A 481 28.55 12.62 35.29
CA VAL A 481 28.67 11.64 36.38
C VAL A 481 29.81 10.64 36.13
N GLY A 482 30.06 10.31 34.88
CA GLY A 482 31.23 9.54 34.44
C GLY A 482 32.36 10.44 33.93
N ASP A 483 33.14 9.91 32.99
CA ASP A 483 34.16 10.66 32.26
C ASP A 483 33.53 11.74 31.36
N GLY A 484 34.20 12.88 31.18
CA GLY A 484 33.78 13.92 30.24
C GLY A 484 33.80 13.41 28.80
N ILE A 485 34.93 12.88 28.34
CA ILE A 485 35.08 12.20 27.05
C ILE A 485 35.63 10.79 27.30
N ARG A 486 34.87 9.76 26.91
CA ARG A 486 35.24 8.36 26.97
C ARG A 486 35.47 7.80 25.56
N VAL A 487 36.69 7.33 25.30
CA VAL A 487 37.08 6.73 24.02
C VAL A 487 37.42 5.27 24.22
N ASP A 488 36.50 4.41 23.80
CA ASP A 488 36.67 2.95 23.76
C ASP A 488 37.01 2.44 22.35
N SER A 489 36.96 3.33 21.36
CA SER A 489 37.22 3.04 19.94
C SER A 489 38.68 2.80 19.61
N SER A 490 38.91 1.82 18.72
CA SER A 490 40.15 1.65 17.99
C SER A 490 40.19 2.43 16.66
N GLU A 491 39.11 3.08 16.26
CA GLU A 491 39.01 3.86 15.03
C GLU A 491 39.45 5.32 15.23
N GLN A 492 39.41 6.10 14.15
CA GLN A 492 39.85 7.49 14.18
C GLN A 492 38.96 8.35 15.09
N VAL A 493 39.59 8.98 16.08
CA VAL A 493 38.95 9.96 16.97
C VAL A 493 39.84 11.19 17.06
N THR A 494 39.27 12.37 16.79
CA THR A 494 39.98 13.65 16.81
C THR A 494 39.34 14.61 17.79
N LEU A 495 40.14 15.21 18.65
CA LEU A 495 39.75 16.23 19.63
C LEU A 495 40.59 17.49 19.38
N THR A 496 39.94 18.59 19.00
CA THR A 496 40.60 19.88 18.75
C THR A 496 39.95 20.97 19.60
N ASP A 497 40.77 21.71 20.35
CA ASP A 497 40.37 22.89 21.15
C ASP A 497 39.18 22.66 22.11
N CYS A 498 39.07 21.45 22.65
CA CYS A 498 37.98 21.07 23.55
C CYS A 498 38.27 21.48 25.01
N ALA A 499 37.24 21.87 25.76
CA ALA A 499 37.31 22.15 27.19
C ALA A 499 36.46 21.17 27.99
N VAL A 500 37.04 20.48 28.96
CA VAL A 500 36.37 19.43 29.74
C VAL A 500 36.56 19.66 31.24
N ARG A 501 35.48 19.96 31.97
CA ARG A 501 35.59 20.43 33.36
C ARG A 501 34.60 19.81 34.33
N ASP A 502 35.01 19.74 35.60
CA ASP A 502 34.11 19.46 36.73
C ASP A 502 33.32 18.14 36.59
N ASN A 503 33.91 17.11 35.96
CA ASN A 503 33.30 15.78 35.84
C ASN A 503 33.70 14.88 37.01
N ARG A 504 32.82 13.94 37.39
CA ARG A 504 33.09 12.96 38.47
C ARG A 504 34.00 11.80 38.04
N GLY A 505 34.24 11.63 36.75
CA GLY A 505 35.30 10.79 36.19
C GLY A 505 36.51 11.61 35.74
N ALA A 506 37.18 11.15 34.69
CA ALA A 506 38.26 11.89 34.04
C ALA A 506 37.69 12.94 33.08
N GLY A 507 38.50 13.92 32.69
CA GLY A 507 38.17 14.78 31.55
C GLY A 507 38.24 14.00 30.24
N LEU A 508 39.35 13.31 29.98
CA LEU A 508 39.51 12.40 28.84
C LEU A 508 40.04 11.04 29.31
N LYS A 509 39.35 9.97 28.95
CA LYS A 509 39.76 8.59 29.23
C LYS A 509 39.70 7.72 27.98
N GLN A 510 40.85 7.21 27.58
CA GLN A 510 41.03 6.21 26.55
C GLN A 510 41.22 4.84 27.22
N THR A 511 40.35 3.87 26.93
CA THR A 511 40.49 2.52 27.53
C THR A 511 41.39 1.59 26.76
N ARG A 512 41.55 1.85 25.46
CA ARG A 512 42.39 1.08 24.56
C ARG A 512 43.43 2.00 23.95
N ALA A 513 44.68 1.81 24.32
CA ALA A 513 45.78 2.60 23.75
C ALA A 513 45.87 2.36 22.23
N THR A 514 45.65 3.41 21.45
CA THR A 514 45.79 3.42 19.99
C THR A 514 46.42 4.74 19.52
N GLU A 515 47.19 4.70 18.44
CA GLU A 515 47.77 5.90 17.80
C GLU A 515 46.75 6.70 16.98
N ARG A 516 45.49 6.23 16.92
CA ARG A 516 44.41 6.83 16.11
C ARG A 516 43.58 7.88 16.86
N LEU A 517 43.87 8.10 18.15
CA LEU A 517 43.35 9.21 18.92
C LEU A 517 44.27 10.43 18.77
N THR A 518 43.78 11.50 18.15
CA THR A 518 44.50 12.78 18.05
C THR A 518 43.90 13.79 19.02
N VAL A 519 44.74 14.39 19.88
CA VAL A 519 44.32 15.39 20.86
C VAL A 519 45.16 16.64 20.69
N GLN A 520 44.53 17.76 20.34
CA GLN A 520 45.14 19.07 20.18
C GLN A 520 44.33 20.11 20.96
N GLY A 521 44.98 20.91 21.81
CA GLY A 521 44.30 22.01 22.51
C GLY A 521 43.27 21.60 23.58
N LEU A 522 43.39 20.41 24.20
CA LEU A 522 42.49 19.97 25.28
C LEU A 522 42.75 20.74 26.59
N ASN A 523 41.74 21.44 27.11
CA ASN A 523 41.75 22.07 28.43
C ASN A 523 40.92 21.25 29.43
N SER A 524 41.58 20.41 30.21
CA SER A 524 40.96 19.56 31.24
C SER A 524 41.26 20.08 32.64
N SER A 525 40.24 20.35 33.46
CA SER A 525 40.41 20.87 34.83
C SER A 525 39.23 20.55 35.75
N GLY A 526 39.45 20.43 37.06
CA GLY A 526 38.36 20.19 38.02
C GLY A 526 37.72 18.79 37.99
N ASN A 527 38.26 17.87 37.19
CA ASN A 527 37.78 16.49 37.10
C ASN A 527 38.26 15.63 38.30
N ALA A 528 37.46 14.67 38.74
CA ALA A 528 37.74 13.92 39.97
C ALA A 528 38.83 12.85 39.81
N THR A 529 39.04 12.33 38.59
CA THR A 529 40.17 11.44 38.28
C THR A 529 41.09 12.07 37.24
N PRO A 530 42.41 11.76 37.26
CA PRO A 530 43.31 12.22 36.21
C PRO A 530 42.90 11.70 34.84
N ASP A 531 43.25 12.45 33.82
CA ASP A 531 43.06 12.01 32.46
C ASP A 531 44.03 10.88 32.09
N ALA A 532 43.61 9.98 31.19
CA ALA A 532 44.41 8.86 30.73
C ALA A 532 44.22 8.65 29.23
N TRP A 533 45.23 8.98 28.43
CA TRP A 533 45.29 8.73 26.98
C TRP A 533 46.74 8.57 26.49
N GLY A 534 46.94 7.89 25.36
CA GLY A 534 48.26 7.59 24.82
C GLY A 534 49.10 6.72 25.77
N GLU A 535 50.34 7.12 26.05
CA GLU A 535 51.26 6.37 26.92
C GLU A 535 50.75 6.19 28.37
N THR A 536 49.90 7.11 28.86
CA THR A 536 49.30 7.03 30.20
C THR A 536 48.13 6.04 30.32
N ALA A 537 47.60 5.54 29.19
CA ALA A 537 46.54 4.53 29.20
C ALA A 537 47.09 3.09 29.44
N GLY A 538 48.39 2.88 29.29
CA GLY A 538 49.04 1.56 29.34
C GLY A 538 49.03 0.86 30.71
N ASP A 539 48.85 1.59 31.81
CA ASP A 539 48.97 1.05 33.18
C ASP A 539 47.67 0.48 33.77
N LEU A 540 46.52 0.61 33.07
CA LEU A 540 45.20 0.23 33.60
C LEU A 540 44.54 -0.97 32.88
N ALA A 541 45.22 -1.62 31.93
CA ALA A 541 44.65 -2.65 31.04
C ALA A 541 44.90 -4.12 31.51
N GLN A 542 45.10 -4.36 32.81
CA GLN A 542 45.15 -5.71 33.39
C GLN A 542 43.93 -5.99 34.28
N GLU A 543 42.73 -6.03 33.72
CA GLU A 543 41.61 -6.77 34.30
C GLU A 543 40.49 -6.91 33.25
N GLY A 544 40.29 -8.11 32.72
CA GLY A 544 39.19 -8.45 31.80
C GLY A 544 39.62 -9.04 30.46
N LYS A 545 40.14 -10.27 30.46
CA LYS A 545 40.31 -11.10 29.26
C LYS A 545 39.06 -11.95 28.98
N THR A 546 38.90 -12.28 27.70
CA THR A 546 37.99 -13.24 27.02
C THR A 546 36.65 -12.65 26.56
N ALA A 547 36.17 -12.80 25.32
CA ALA A 547 36.55 -13.67 24.21
C ALA A 547 36.31 -12.96 22.85
N ALA A 548 37.12 -13.31 21.84
CA ALA A 548 37.03 -12.82 20.46
C ALA A 548 36.34 -13.87 19.56
N GLY A 549 35.45 -13.41 18.68
CA GLY A 549 34.95 -14.14 17.50
C GLY A 549 35.35 -13.38 16.21
N PRO A 550 35.38 -14.04 15.04
CA PRO A 550 36.27 -13.68 13.92
C PRO A 550 35.76 -12.59 12.97
N ASP A 551 36.71 -11.82 12.42
CA ASP A 551 36.57 -10.75 11.42
C ASP A 551 36.06 -11.25 10.04
N GLY A 552 35.17 -10.46 9.43
CA GLY A 552 34.83 -10.52 7.99
C GLY A 552 35.06 -9.17 7.31
N ARG A 553 36.24 -8.94 6.73
CA ARG A 553 36.51 -7.78 5.86
C ARG A 553 35.85 -8.01 4.49
N LYS A 554 35.01 -7.07 4.01
CA LYS A 554 34.50 -7.06 2.63
C LYS A 554 35.58 -6.56 1.65
N PRO A 555 35.63 -7.08 0.40
CA PRO A 555 36.64 -6.70 -0.60
C PRO A 555 36.44 -5.29 -1.20
N GLU A 556 37.53 -4.57 -1.46
CA GLU A 556 37.57 -3.20 -1.98
C GLU A 556 37.47 -3.16 -3.54
N GLY A 557 36.49 -2.42 -4.09
CA GLY A 557 36.33 -2.12 -5.53
C GLY A 557 35.22 -2.91 -6.27
N PRO A 558 34.50 -2.34 -7.27
CA PRO A 558 33.42 -2.99 -8.04
C PRO A 558 33.84 -4.27 -8.77
N LEU A 559 35.06 -4.34 -9.29
CA LEU A 559 35.58 -5.58 -9.89
C LEU A 559 35.77 -6.67 -8.84
N ALA A 560 36.33 -6.33 -7.67
CA ALA A 560 36.49 -7.29 -6.57
C ALA A 560 35.14 -7.73 -5.99
N GLN A 561 34.15 -6.83 -5.97
CA GLN A 561 32.76 -7.16 -5.62
C GLN A 561 32.12 -8.12 -6.63
N LEU A 562 32.32 -7.90 -7.94
CA LEU A 562 31.88 -8.83 -8.98
C LEU A 562 32.52 -10.20 -8.78
N GLU A 563 33.82 -10.26 -8.47
CA GLU A 563 34.52 -11.52 -8.20
C GLU A 563 33.99 -12.25 -6.96
N SER A 564 33.58 -11.48 -5.95
CA SER A 564 33.01 -12.02 -4.70
C SER A 564 31.59 -12.54 -4.84
N LEU A 565 30.87 -12.22 -5.93
CA LEU A 565 29.54 -12.79 -6.17
C LEU A 565 29.63 -14.31 -6.30
N ILE A 566 28.68 -15.03 -5.72
CA ILE A 566 28.64 -16.49 -5.81
C ILE A 566 28.28 -16.90 -7.24
N GLY A 567 29.01 -17.88 -7.78
CA GLY A 567 28.80 -18.42 -9.12
C GLY A 567 29.13 -17.46 -10.27
N LEU A 568 28.32 -17.49 -11.34
CA LEU A 568 28.41 -16.61 -12.52
C LEU A 568 29.76 -16.67 -13.26
N ALA A 569 30.41 -17.84 -13.29
CA ALA A 569 31.75 -17.99 -13.88
C ALA A 569 31.84 -17.47 -15.32
N ASP A 570 30.86 -17.80 -16.16
CA ASP A 570 30.81 -17.37 -17.55
C ASP A 570 30.57 -15.87 -17.68
N VAL A 571 29.64 -15.30 -16.90
CA VAL A 571 29.38 -13.86 -16.85
C VAL A 571 30.62 -13.09 -16.40
N LYS A 572 31.29 -13.54 -15.34
CA LYS A 572 32.56 -12.96 -14.86
C LYS A 572 33.64 -13.00 -15.93
N HIS A 573 33.77 -14.12 -16.65
CA HIS A 573 34.73 -14.24 -17.75
C HIS A 573 34.41 -13.27 -18.91
N GLN A 574 33.13 -13.12 -19.27
CA GLN A 574 32.69 -12.20 -20.32
C GLN A 574 32.88 -10.74 -19.92
N VAL A 575 32.55 -10.37 -18.68
CA VAL A 575 32.79 -9.02 -18.14
C VAL A 575 34.29 -8.71 -18.10
N ARG A 576 35.15 -9.64 -17.64
CA ARG A 576 36.62 -9.47 -17.72
C ARG A 576 37.09 -9.25 -19.15
N THR A 577 36.54 -9.97 -20.11
CA THR A 577 36.88 -9.80 -21.53
C THR A 577 36.50 -8.39 -22.01
N LEU A 578 35.34 -7.87 -21.61
CA LEU A 578 34.92 -6.49 -21.91
C LEU A 578 35.84 -5.45 -21.25
N VAL A 579 36.22 -5.66 -19.99
CA VAL A 579 37.17 -4.81 -19.26
C VAL A 579 38.52 -4.76 -19.98
N ASN A 580 39.08 -5.93 -20.32
CA ASN A 580 40.36 -6.04 -21.01
C ASN A 580 40.34 -5.36 -22.39
N LEU A 581 39.23 -5.47 -23.12
CA LEU A 581 39.06 -4.80 -24.42
C LEU A 581 39.02 -3.27 -24.28
N ASN A 582 38.31 -2.74 -23.28
CA ASN A 582 38.28 -1.30 -23.00
C ASN A 582 39.65 -0.77 -22.57
N GLN A 583 40.38 -1.48 -21.69
CA GLN A 583 41.75 -1.13 -21.31
C GLN A 583 42.70 -1.12 -22.51
N LEU A 584 42.58 -2.10 -23.42
CA LEU A 584 43.36 -2.15 -24.66
C LEU A 584 43.03 -0.98 -25.60
N ALA A 585 41.75 -0.62 -25.72
CA ALA A 585 41.29 0.51 -26.51
C ALA A 585 41.85 1.85 -25.97
N GLN A 586 41.79 2.08 -24.65
CA GLN A 586 42.39 3.24 -24.01
C GLN A 586 43.91 3.30 -24.20
N ARG A 587 44.59 2.16 -24.08
CA ARG A 587 46.04 2.09 -24.32
C ARG A 587 46.40 2.44 -25.76
N ARG A 588 45.63 1.96 -26.75
CA ARG A 588 45.80 2.34 -28.16
C ARG A 588 45.55 3.83 -28.40
N ALA A 589 44.49 4.39 -27.80
CA ALA A 589 44.19 5.82 -27.87
C ALA A 589 45.32 6.68 -27.27
N SER A 590 45.86 6.27 -26.12
CA SER A 590 46.98 6.97 -25.45
C SER A 590 48.28 6.96 -26.28
N LEU A 591 48.43 5.97 -27.17
CA LEU A 591 49.55 5.85 -28.10
C LEU A 591 49.27 6.47 -29.49
N GLY A 592 48.15 7.20 -29.65
CA GLY A 592 47.76 7.82 -30.93
C GLY A 592 47.41 6.83 -32.04
N MET A 593 47.17 5.56 -31.70
CA MET A 593 46.83 4.52 -32.67
C MET A 593 45.31 4.52 -32.94
N PRO A 594 44.87 4.22 -34.18
CA PRO A 594 43.45 4.10 -34.49
C PRO A 594 42.81 2.97 -33.65
N VAL A 595 41.74 3.32 -32.95
CA VAL A 595 40.91 2.41 -32.17
C VAL A 595 39.72 2.01 -33.04
N PRO A 596 39.47 0.71 -33.25
CA PRO A 596 38.28 0.27 -33.98
C PRO A 596 37.00 0.69 -33.22
N PRO A 597 35.95 1.15 -33.92
CA PRO A 597 34.69 1.49 -33.27
C PRO A 597 34.05 0.23 -32.67
N MET A 598 33.74 0.27 -31.37
CA MET A 598 33.06 -0.80 -30.66
C MET A 598 31.74 -0.28 -30.11
N SER A 599 30.65 -1.02 -30.33
CA SER A 599 29.41 -0.74 -29.61
C SER A 599 29.57 -1.12 -28.14
N ARG A 600 29.06 -0.27 -27.25
CA ARG A 600 29.12 -0.45 -25.79
C ARG A 600 27.85 -1.07 -25.21
N HIS A 601 26.79 -1.16 -25.99
CA HIS A 601 25.48 -1.64 -25.54
C HIS A 601 25.44 -3.18 -25.48
N LEU A 602 24.79 -3.72 -24.44
CA LEU A 602 24.80 -5.14 -24.11
C LEU A 602 23.37 -5.68 -23.99
N VAL A 603 23.20 -6.98 -24.23
CA VAL A 603 21.97 -7.71 -23.91
C VAL A 603 22.25 -8.66 -22.77
N PHE A 604 21.43 -8.63 -21.72
CA PHE A 604 21.49 -9.58 -20.61
C PHE A 604 20.33 -10.55 -20.75
N SER A 605 20.60 -11.77 -21.19
CA SER A 605 19.59 -12.81 -21.38
C SER A 605 19.68 -13.86 -20.29
N GLY A 606 18.55 -14.29 -19.75
CA GLY A 606 18.51 -15.48 -18.90
C GLY A 606 17.41 -15.46 -17.83
N PRO A 607 17.28 -16.53 -17.03
CA PRO A 607 16.20 -16.70 -16.05
C PRO A 607 16.17 -15.62 -14.97
N PRO A 608 15.02 -15.38 -14.32
CA PRO A 608 14.87 -14.32 -13.33
C PRO A 608 15.70 -14.65 -12.06
N GLY A 609 16.10 -13.60 -11.33
CA GLY A 609 16.84 -13.77 -10.06
C GLY A 609 18.28 -14.29 -10.18
N THR A 610 18.86 -14.30 -11.39
CA THR A 610 20.26 -14.64 -11.69
C THR A 610 21.26 -13.49 -11.45
N GLY A 611 20.79 -12.33 -10.98
CA GLY A 611 21.66 -11.20 -10.64
C GLY A 611 21.96 -10.22 -11.77
N LYS A 612 21.17 -10.21 -12.87
CA LYS A 612 21.33 -9.30 -14.03
C LYS A 612 21.49 -7.82 -13.65
N THR A 613 20.56 -7.27 -12.87
CA THR A 613 20.60 -5.87 -12.40
C THR A 613 21.82 -5.59 -11.52
N THR A 614 22.19 -6.53 -10.65
CA THR A 614 23.37 -6.43 -9.79
C THR A 614 24.65 -6.36 -10.61
N VAL A 615 24.81 -7.23 -11.61
CA VAL A 615 25.96 -7.23 -12.51
C VAL A 615 25.99 -5.97 -13.38
N ALA A 616 24.84 -5.47 -13.82
CA ALA A 616 24.76 -4.21 -14.58
C ALA A 616 25.29 -3.01 -13.77
N ARG A 617 24.92 -2.92 -12.49
CA ARG A 617 25.41 -1.90 -11.57
C ARG A 617 26.92 -1.97 -11.38
N LEU A 618 27.44 -3.17 -11.12
CA LEU A 618 28.88 -3.38 -10.94
C LEU A 618 29.66 -3.08 -12.23
N TYR A 619 29.13 -3.46 -13.39
CA TYR A 619 29.74 -3.16 -14.68
C TYR A 619 29.83 -1.65 -14.94
N GLY A 620 28.77 -0.89 -14.62
CA GLY A 620 28.80 0.58 -14.66
C GLY A 620 29.90 1.17 -13.79
N GLY A 621 30.02 0.69 -12.55
CA GLY A 621 31.08 1.08 -11.61
C GLY A 621 32.49 0.77 -12.15
N ILE A 622 32.69 -0.42 -12.73
CA ILE A 622 33.97 -0.81 -13.34
C ILE A 622 34.33 0.14 -14.50
N LEU A 623 33.37 0.49 -15.36
CA LEU A 623 33.62 1.41 -16.48
C LEU A 623 33.93 2.84 -16.01
N ALA A 624 33.34 3.28 -14.89
CA ALA A 624 33.69 4.56 -14.28
C ALA A 624 35.11 4.57 -13.71
N GLU A 625 35.53 3.51 -13.02
CA GLU A 625 36.90 3.38 -12.51
C GLU A 625 37.95 3.35 -13.63
N LEU A 626 37.61 2.75 -14.77
CA LEU A 626 38.46 2.77 -15.95
C LEU A 626 38.46 4.14 -16.65
N GLY A 627 37.61 5.09 -16.25
CA GLY A 627 37.47 6.38 -16.92
C GLY A 627 36.81 6.29 -18.30
N VAL A 628 36.04 5.23 -18.54
CA VAL A 628 35.23 5.04 -19.77
C VAL A 628 33.88 5.75 -19.64
N LEU A 629 33.32 5.79 -18.44
CA LEU A 629 32.11 6.53 -18.06
C LEU A 629 32.44 7.56 -16.98
N ASN A 630 31.63 8.62 -16.88
CA ASN A 630 31.88 9.71 -15.92
C ASN A 630 31.50 9.35 -14.47
N SER A 631 30.44 8.56 -14.26
CA SER A 631 29.94 8.24 -12.91
C SER A 631 29.54 6.77 -12.72
N GLY A 632 29.16 6.05 -13.79
CA GLY A 632 28.90 4.61 -13.72
C GLY A 632 27.64 4.20 -12.94
N HIS A 633 26.79 5.17 -12.57
CA HIS A 633 25.52 4.93 -11.90
C HIS A 633 24.55 4.13 -12.81
N LEU A 634 23.59 3.43 -12.20
CA LEU A 634 22.61 2.60 -12.91
C LEU A 634 21.23 3.26 -12.81
N VAL A 635 20.60 3.49 -13.94
CA VAL A 635 19.18 3.88 -14.06
C VAL A 635 18.42 2.68 -14.60
N GLU A 636 17.49 2.15 -13.81
CA GLU A 636 16.68 0.98 -14.16
C GLU A 636 15.29 1.43 -14.59
N VAL A 637 14.83 0.94 -15.75
CA VAL A 637 13.57 1.33 -16.37
C VAL A 637 12.84 0.13 -16.96
N SER A 638 11.51 0.19 -16.93
CA SER A 638 10.61 -0.77 -17.56
C SER A 638 9.85 -0.16 -18.74
N ARG A 639 9.00 -0.93 -19.43
CA ARG A 639 8.07 -0.40 -20.44
C ARG A 639 7.23 0.76 -19.90
N ALA A 640 6.76 0.66 -18.66
CA ALA A 640 5.92 1.69 -18.05
C ALA A 640 6.66 3.03 -17.92
N ASP A 641 7.98 3.00 -17.75
CA ASP A 641 8.81 4.19 -17.58
C ASP A 641 9.20 4.82 -18.92
N LEU A 642 9.29 4.03 -19.99
CA LEU A 642 9.66 4.51 -21.31
C LEU A 642 8.46 4.96 -22.16
N VAL A 643 7.29 4.36 -21.98
CA VAL A 643 6.10 4.56 -22.83
C VAL A 643 5.06 5.45 -22.13
N ALA A 644 4.56 6.48 -22.81
CA ALA A 644 3.53 7.39 -22.29
C ALA A 644 2.12 7.01 -22.77
N GLN A 645 1.10 7.45 -22.03
CA GLN A 645 -0.33 7.20 -22.35
C GLN A 645 -0.95 8.23 -23.31
N VAL A 646 -0.17 9.24 -23.74
CA VAL A 646 -0.60 10.34 -24.62
C VAL A 646 0.30 10.43 -25.84
N ILE A 647 -0.29 10.77 -27.00
CA ILE A 647 0.41 10.89 -28.28
C ILE A 647 1.54 11.93 -28.18
N GLY A 648 2.77 11.54 -28.55
CA GLY A 648 3.98 12.37 -28.46
C GLY A 648 4.62 12.43 -27.07
N GLY A 649 4.02 11.82 -26.05
CA GLY A 649 4.59 11.74 -24.70
C GLY A 649 5.71 10.69 -24.57
N THR A 650 5.69 9.65 -25.40
CA THR A 650 6.63 8.52 -25.30
C THR A 650 8.06 8.93 -25.62
N ALA A 651 8.26 9.75 -26.67
CA ALA A 651 9.57 10.28 -26.99
C ALA A 651 10.14 11.15 -25.86
N ILE A 652 9.31 11.95 -25.18
CA ILE A 652 9.71 12.78 -24.03
C ILE A 652 10.15 11.87 -22.87
N LYS A 653 9.31 10.92 -22.49
CA LYS A 653 9.55 10.02 -21.36
C LYS A 653 10.79 9.14 -21.56
N THR A 654 10.97 8.61 -22.78
CA THR A 654 12.18 7.85 -23.15
C THR A 654 13.44 8.73 -23.12
N THR A 655 13.33 9.99 -23.54
CA THR A 655 14.45 10.95 -23.51
C THR A 655 14.83 11.34 -22.07
N GLU A 656 13.85 11.55 -21.19
CA GLU A 656 14.09 11.84 -19.77
C GLU A 656 14.82 10.69 -19.08
N ALA A 657 14.33 9.46 -19.24
CA ALA A 657 14.97 8.25 -18.71
C ALA A 657 16.40 8.06 -19.24
N PHE A 658 16.62 8.32 -20.54
CA PHE A 658 17.95 8.23 -21.13
C PHE A 658 18.91 9.32 -20.63
N ASN A 659 18.42 10.55 -20.47
CA ASN A 659 19.20 11.66 -19.96
C ASN A 659 19.62 11.47 -18.51
N GLU A 660 18.75 10.86 -17.70
CA GLU A 660 19.08 10.46 -16.34
C GLU A 660 20.28 9.51 -16.31
N ALA A 661 20.41 8.63 -17.30
CA ALA A 661 21.49 7.65 -17.40
C ALA A 661 22.80 8.18 -18.00
N LEU A 662 22.87 9.46 -18.41
CA LEU A 662 24.08 10.03 -19.03
C LEU A 662 25.29 9.97 -18.09
N GLY A 663 26.40 9.41 -18.56
CA GLY A 663 27.59 9.14 -17.76
C GLY A 663 27.52 7.82 -16.96
N GLY A 664 26.43 7.05 -17.11
CA GLY A 664 26.16 5.79 -16.41
C GLY A 664 25.62 4.69 -17.33
N VAL A 665 24.75 3.86 -16.79
CA VAL A 665 24.14 2.69 -17.44
C VAL A 665 22.62 2.83 -17.41
N LEU A 666 21.97 2.81 -18.58
CA LEU A 666 20.53 2.65 -18.71
C LEU A 666 20.21 1.15 -18.83
N PHE A 667 19.55 0.60 -17.83
CA PHE A 667 19.14 -0.80 -17.79
C PHE A 667 17.64 -0.91 -18.06
N VAL A 668 17.28 -1.45 -19.21
CA VAL A 668 15.89 -1.67 -19.62
C VAL A 668 15.51 -3.10 -19.24
N ASP A 669 14.76 -3.25 -18.16
CA ASP A 669 14.27 -4.56 -17.71
C ASP A 669 13.06 -5.00 -18.55
N GLU A 670 13.00 -6.31 -18.80
CA GLU A 670 12.02 -6.96 -19.69
C GLU A 670 11.83 -6.20 -21.03
N ALA A 671 12.93 -5.84 -21.70
CA ALA A 671 12.94 -4.96 -22.87
C ALA A 671 12.06 -5.46 -24.03
N TYR A 672 11.87 -6.78 -24.15
CA TYR A 672 10.98 -7.39 -25.15
C TYR A 672 9.52 -6.94 -25.02
N THR A 673 9.08 -6.51 -23.84
CA THR A 673 7.73 -5.99 -23.61
C THR A 673 7.45 -4.74 -24.44
N LEU A 674 8.46 -4.00 -24.91
CA LEU A 674 8.29 -2.84 -25.81
C LEU A 674 7.68 -3.24 -27.17
N LEU A 675 7.71 -4.52 -27.55
CA LEU A 675 7.22 -5.03 -28.83
C LEU A 675 5.78 -5.57 -28.84
N SER A 676 5.11 -5.66 -27.70
CA SER A 676 3.81 -6.35 -27.64
C SER A 676 2.74 -5.75 -28.58
N ASP A 677 2.30 -6.56 -29.55
CA ASP A 677 1.37 -6.25 -30.64
C ASP A 677 -0.10 -6.29 -30.18
N GLY A 678 -0.72 -5.13 -30.00
CA GLY A 678 -2.18 -4.99 -29.90
C GLY A 678 -2.78 -4.56 -31.24
N LYS A 679 -3.64 -5.39 -31.85
CA LYS A 679 -4.47 -4.98 -33.01
C LYS A 679 -5.51 -3.95 -32.57
N GLY A 680 -5.07 -2.70 -32.43
CA GLY A 680 -5.87 -1.50 -32.14
C GLY A 680 -4.95 -0.38 -31.64
N SER A 681 -4.80 0.69 -32.44
CA SER A 681 -4.06 1.98 -32.31
C SER A 681 -2.86 2.18 -31.34
N GLY A 682 -2.35 1.15 -30.64
CA GLY A 682 -1.28 1.24 -29.64
C GLY A 682 0.07 0.67 -30.10
N ALA A 683 0.15 0.13 -31.31
CA ALA A 683 1.38 -0.40 -31.89
C ALA A 683 2.46 0.69 -32.13
N ASP A 684 2.07 1.97 -32.18
CA ASP A 684 2.97 3.06 -32.52
C ASP A 684 3.84 3.52 -31.33
N PHE A 685 3.40 3.37 -30.08
CA PHE A 685 4.11 3.94 -28.92
C PHE A 685 5.33 3.13 -28.47
N GLY A 686 5.24 1.80 -28.40
CA GLY A 686 6.39 0.96 -28.05
C GLY A 686 7.50 1.06 -29.10
N LYS A 687 7.10 1.14 -30.37
CA LYS A 687 8.01 1.40 -31.48
C LYS A 687 8.62 2.81 -31.43
N GLU A 688 7.83 3.83 -31.08
CA GLU A 688 8.32 5.20 -30.86
C GLU A 688 9.37 5.27 -29.74
N ALA A 689 9.20 4.51 -28.65
CA ALA A 689 10.21 4.40 -27.60
C ALA A 689 11.50 3.75 -28.11
N ILE A 690 11.40 2.64 -28.86
CA ILE A 690 12.56 1.96 -29.47
C ILE A 690 13.28 2.89 -30.44
N ASP A 691 12.57 3.57 -31.34
CA ASP A 691 13.15 4.46 -32.34
C ASP A 691 13.83 5.68 -31.67
N THR A 692 13.21 6.22 -30.62
CA THR A 692 13.80 7.30 -29.81
C THR A 692 15.08 6.83 -29.10
N LEU A 693 15.05 5.65 -28.48
CA LEU A 693 16.19 5.06 -27.80
C LEU A 693 17.35 4.81 -28.78
N LEU A 694 17.07 4.25 -29.96
CA LEU A 694 18.08 3.99 -31.00
C LEU A 694 18.77 5.26 -31.51
N LYS A 695 18.02 6.37 -31.59
CA LYS A 695 18.55 7.68 -31.95
C LYS A 695 19.48 8.21 -30.84
N LEU A 696 19.02 8.21 -29.59
CA LEU A 696 19.79 8.69 -28.45
C LEU A 696 21.06 7.86 -28.22
N MET A 697 21.00 6.54 -28.44
CA MET A 697 22.16 5.65 -28.41
C MET A 697 23.23 6.01 -29.46
N GLU A 698 22.84 6.55 -30.61
CA GLU A 698 23.79 7.02 -31.63
C GLU A 698 24.40 8.36 -31.23
N ASP A 699 23.54 9.30 -30.80
CA ASP A 699 23.94 10.66 -30.45
C ASP A 699 24.88 10.68 -29.23
N HIS A 700 24.71 9.74 -28.27
CA HIS A 700 25.46 9.67 -27.01
C HIS A 700 26.28 8.37 -26.83
N ARG A 701 26.74 7.77 -27.93
CA ARG A 701 27.42 6.44 -27.94
C ARG A 701 28.64 6.30 -27.01
N ASP A 702 29.28 7.41 -26.67
CA ASP A 702 30.51 7.44 -25.86
C ASP A 702 30.26 7.83 -24.40
N GLU A 703 29.01 8.21 -24.06
CA GLU A 703 28.63 8.78 -22.76
C GLU A 703 27.72 7.87 -21.93
N VAL A 704 27.07 6.87 -22.54
CA VAL A 704 26.15 5.97 -21.85
C VAL A 704 26.28 4.53 -22.35
N VAL A 705 26.04 3.58 -21.44
CA VAL A 705 25.86 2.16 -21.79
C VAL A 705 24.38 1.82 -21.65
N VAL A 706 23.82 1.18 -22.67
CA VAL A 706 22.43 0.68 -22.60
C VAL A 706 22.48 -0.83 -22.49
N ILE A 707 21.80 -1.38 -21.49
CA ILE A 707 21.67 -2.82 -21.26
C ILE A 707 20.20 -3.19 -21.38
N ALA A 708 19.86 -4.03 -22.36
CA ALA A 708 18.51 -4.57 -22.50
C ALA A 708 18.46 -5.97 -21.87
N ALA A 709 17.57 -6.18 -20.91
CA ALA A 709 17.45 -7.44 -20.17
C ALA A 709 16.12 -8.14 -20.43
N GLY A 710 16.12 -9.48 -20.38
CA GLY A 710 14.91 -10.30 -20.54
C GLY A 710 15.21 -11.80 -20.65
N TYR A 711 14.18 -12.58 -20.95
CA TYR A 711 14.31 -14.01 -21.16
C TYR A 711 15.02 -14.31 -22.49
N THR A 712 15.74 -15.43 -22.55
CA THR A 712 16.60 -15.76 -23.69
C THR A 712 15.85 -15.79 -25.01
N ASP A 713 14.69 -16.44 -25.06
CA ASP A 713 13.90 -16.58 -26.29
C ASP A 713 13.26 -15.26 -26.74
N ASP A 714 12.75 -14.47 -25.77
CA ASP A 714 12.11 -13.18 -26.03
C ASP A 714 13.11 -12.13 -26.50
N MET A 715 14.34 -12.15 -25.94
CA MET A 715 15.40 -11.23 -26.37
C MET A 715 15.89 -11.53 -27.79
N GLY A 716 15.83 -12.79 -28.23
CA GLY A 716 16.07 -13.15 -29.62
C GLY A 716 15.05 -12.49 -30.56
N SER A 717 13.77 -12.58 -30.21
CA SER A 717 12.67 -11.91 -30.94
C SER A 717 12.79 -10.39 -30.88
N PHE A 718 13.25 -9.84 -29.75
CA PHE A 718 13.45 -8.41 -29.56
C PHE A 718 14.49 -7.83 -30.51
N LEU A 719 15.66 -8.48 -30.61
CA LEU A 719 16.72 -8.04 -31.52
C LEU A 719 16.35 -8.19 -32.99
N ALA A 720 15.56 -9.22 -33.33
CA ALA A 720 15.10 -9.46 -34.69
C ALA A 720 14.04 -8.45 -35.18
N SER A 721 13.37 -7.77 -34.25
CA SER A 721 12.27 -6.83 -34.56
C SER A 721 12.70 -5.58 -35.32
N ASN A 722 13.94 -5.12 -35.12
CA ASN A 722 14.46 -3.90 -35.74
C ASN A 722 15.96 -4.08 -36.07
N PRO A 723 16.39 -3.94 -37.34
CA PRO A 723 17.80 -4.01 -37.72
C PRO A 723 18.71 -3.02 -36.94
N GLY A 724 18.15 -1.89 -36.49
CA GLY A 724 18.82 -0.93 -35.62
C GLY A 724 19.23 -1.53 -34.28
N LEU A 725 18.37 -2.35 -33.66
CA LEU A 725 18.68 -3.04 -32.41
C LEU A 725 19.79 -4.07 -32.60
N ALA A 726 19.69 -4.93 -33.62
CA ALA A 726 20.71 -5.93 -33.92
C ALA A 726 22.10 -5.32 -34.23
N SER A 727 22.15 -4.12 -34.83
CA SER A 727 23.41 -3.43 -35.11
C SER A 727 24.04 -2.74 -33.89
N ARG A 728 23.23 -2.23 -32.95
CA ARG A 728 23.71 -1.54 -31.74
C ARG A 728 23.97 -2.51 -30.58
N PHE A 729 23.18 -3.57 -30.43
CA PHE A 729 23.37 -4.60 -29.41
C PHE A 729 24.18 -5.77 -29.97
N THR A 730 25.50 -5.61 -30.02
CA THR A 730 26.40 -6.57 -30.69
C THR A 730 26.82 -7.76 -29.82
N ARG A 731 26.50 -7.74 -28.51
CA ARG A 731 26.93 -8.77 -27.55
C ARG A 731 25.80 -9.10 -26.58
N THR A 732 25.62 -10.40 -26.37
CA THR A 732 24.69 -10.96 -25.40
C THR A 732 25.48 -11.67 -24.30
N ILE A 733 25.20 -11.33 -23.05
CA ILE A 733 25.68 -12.01 -21.86
C ILE A 733 24.56 -12.91 -21.37
N GLU A 734 24.80 -14.22 -21.39
CA GLU A 734 23.85 -15.23 -20.95
C GLU A 734 24.05 -15.55 -19.46
N PHE A 735 22.97 -15.43 -18.70
CA PHE A 735 22.89 -15.77 -17.30
C PHE A 735 22.23 -17.13 -17.18
N ALA A 736 23.00 -18.15 -16.79
CA ALA A 736 22.46 -19.47 -16.50
C ALA A 736 21.81 -19.54 -15.11
N ASN A 737 20.98 -20.55 -14.90
CA ASN A 737 20.52 -20.90 -13.56
C ASN A 737 21.71 -21.26 -12.65
N TYR A 738 21.65 -20.87 -11.38
CA TYR A 738 22.63 -21.28 -10.39
C TYR A 738 22.61 -22.80 -10.20
N SER A 739 23.79 -23.37 -9.98
CA SER A 739 23.94 -24.76 -9.57
C SER A 739 23.41 -24.96 -8.14
N VAL A 740 23.18 -26.22 -7.76
CA VAL A 740 22.76 -26.54 -6.38
C VAL A 740 23.80 -26.05 -5.37
N GLU A 741 25.08 -26.29 -5.63
CA GLU A 741 26.17 -25.83 -4.77
C GLU A 741 26.18 -24.31 -4.61
N GLU A 742 25.91 -23.58 -5.70
CA GLU A 742 25.82 -22.12 -5.68
C GLU A 742 24.59 -21.63 -4.89
N LEU A 743 23.42 -22.28 -5.03
CA LEU A 743 22.22 -21.94 -4.26
C LEU A 743 22.40 -22.21 -2.76
N VAL A 744 23.03 -23.33 -2.40
CA VAL A 744 23.40 -23.64 -1.00
C VAL A 744 24.31 -22.55 -0.44
N THR A 745 25.34 -22.16 -1.20
CA THR A 745 26.29 -21.11 -0.79
C THR A 745 25.60 -19.75 -0.63
N ILE A 746 24.62 -19.42 -1.50
CA ILE A 746 23.84 -18.19 -1.39
C ILE A 746 23.02 -18.18 -0.09
N THR A 747 22.37 -19.30 0.23
CA THR A 747 21.57 -19.45 1.45
C THR A 747 22.43 -19.42 2.71
N GLU A 748 23.61 -20.06 2.69
CA GLU A 748 24.60 -19.98 3.77
C GLU A 748 25.08 -18.54 3.99
N SER A 749 25.34 -17.79 2.91
CA SER A 749 25.74 -16.38 3.00
C SER A 749 24.63 -15.50 3.61
N MET A 750 23.35 -15.79 3.31
CA MET A 750 22.21 -15.13 3.94
C MET A 750 22.15 -15.46 5.44
N CYS A 751 22.30 -16.73 5.82
CA CYS A 751 22.36 -17.15 7.22
C CYS A 751 23.43 -16.37 8.00
N GLY A 752 24.66 -16.33 7.49
CA GLY A 752 25.77 -15.59 8.12
C GLY A 752 25.51 -14.08 8.25
N THR A 753 24.87 -13.46 7.26
CA THR A 753 24.50 -12.03 7.31
C THR A 753 23.49 -11.73 8.41
N HIS A 754 22.56 -12.67 8.65
CA HIS A 754 21.51 -12.57 9.66
C HIS A 754 21.87 -13.22 11.01
N ARG A 755 23.15 -13.61 11.21
CA ARG A 755 23.68 -14.26 12.43
C ARG A 755 23.05 -15.63 12.74
N TYR A 756 22.64 -16.36 11.71
CA TYR A 756 22.27 -17.77 11.81
C TYR A 756 23.45 -18.67 11.44
N GLU A 757 23.62 -19.75 12.20
CA GLU A 757 24.57 -20.82 11.94
C GLU A 757 23.82 -22.05 11.41
N LEU A 758 24.37 -22.71 10.41
CA LEU A 758 23.84 -23.97 9.87
C LEU A 758 24.55 -25.14 10.55
N ASP A 759 23.79 -26.11 11.09
CA ASP A 759 24.37 -27.40 11.46
C ASP A 759 24.99 -28.08 10.22
N PRO A 760 26.12 -28.81 10.34
CA PRO A 760 26.76 -29.46 9.20
C PRO A 760 25.82 -30.39 8.40
N SER A 761 24.84 -31.03 9.05
CA SER A 761 23.85 -31.89 8.39
C SER A 761 22.74 -31.10 7.67
N THR A 762 22.58 -29.81 7.97
CA THR A 762 21.63 -28.89 7.33
C THR A 762 22.06 -28.54 5.91
N LEU A 763 23.38 -28.48 5.65
CA LEU A 763 23.92 -28.24 4.30
C LEU A 763 23.51 -29.36 3.32
N ASP A 764 23.55 -30.62 3.76
CA ASP A 764 23.10 -31.76 2.97
C ASP A 764 21.58 -31.77 2.75
N ALA A 765 20.81 -31.22 3.69
CA ALA A 765 19.36 -31.05 3.54
C ALA A 765 19.03 -29.95 2.51
N LEU A 766 19.77 -28.84 2.54
CA LEU A 766 19.67 -27.75 1.56
C LEU A 766 20.01 -28.20 0.15
N ALA A 767 21.12 -28.93 -0.01
CA ALA A 767 21.52 -29.48 -1.30
C ALA A 767 20.43 -30.38 -1.89
N ARG A 768 19.92 -31.33 -1.10
CA ARG A 768 18.80 -32.21 -1.51
C ARG A 768 17.52 -31.44 -1.80
N HIS A 769 17.26 -30.35 -1.09
CA HIS A 769 16.09 -29.51 -1.33
C HIS A 769 16.18 -28.79 -2.68
N TYR A 770 17.32 -28.17 -3.00
CA TYR A 770 17.52 -27.53 -4.30
C TYR A 770 17.63 -28.51 -5.48
N GLU A 771 18.14 -29.72 -5.26
CA GLU A 771 18.14 -30.77 -6.30
C GLU A 771 16.74 -31.11 -6.82
N ARG A 772 15.74 -31.01 -5.95
CA ARG A 772 14.34 -31.32 -6.25
C ARG A 772 13.58 -30.18 -6.92
N MET A 773 14.13 -28.98 -6.95
CA MET A 773 13.49 -27.85 -7.62
C MET A 773 13.68 -27.93 -9.15
N PRO A 774 12.59 -27.81 -9.94
CA PRO A 774 12.71 -27.71 -11.39
C PRO A 774 13.45 -26.41 -11.76
N ARG A 775 14.51 -26.55 -12.56
CA ARG A 775 15.41 -25.45 -12.96
C ARG A 775 15.25 -25.14 -14.45
N ASP A 776 14.03 -24.76 -14.84
CA ASP A 776 13.72 -24.30 -16.19
C ASP A 776 14.09 -22.82 -16.40
N ALA A 777 13.74 -22.26 -17.56
CA ALA A 777 14.10 -20.90 -17.94
C ALA A 777 13.42 -19.80 -17.11
N THR A 778 12.43 -20.13 -16.28
CA THR A 778 11.68 -19.19 -15.43
C THR A 778 12.03 -19.31 -13.94
N PHE A 779 12.92 -20.25 -13.59
CA PHE A 779 13.33 -20.49 -12.21
C PHE A 779 13.90 -19.23 -11.52
N GLY A 780 13.42 -18.95 -10.30
CA GLY A 780 13.69 -17.69 -9.58
C GLY A 780 15.09 -17.52 -8.98
N ASN A 781 15.95 -18.54 -9.03
CA ASN A 781 17.37 -18.46 -8.64
C ASN A 781 17.61 -17.83 -7.25
N GLY A 782 18.29 -16.68 -7.16
CA GLY A 782 18.54 -16.00 -5.89
C GLY A 782 17.27 -15.59 -5.14
N ARG A 783 16.13 -15.42 -5.84
CA ARG A 783 14.82 -15.24 -5.20
C ARG A 783 14.34 -16.54 -4.54
N ALA A 784 14.54 -17.69 -5.19
CA ALA A 784 14.23 -19.00 -4.61
C ALA A 784 15.15 -19.29 -3.40
N ALA A 785 16.44 -18.93 -3.45
CA ALA A 785 17.34 -19.07 -2.32
C ALA A 785 16.88 -18.23 -1.11
N ARG A 786 16.48 -16.97 -1.33
CA ARG A 786 15.91 -16.10 -0.29
C ARG A 786 14.63 -16.68 0.30
N GLN A 787 13.73 -17.17 -0.55
CA GLN A 787 12.48 -17.78 -0.10
C GLN A 787 12.76 -18.99 0.81
N VAL A 788 13.70 -19.88 0.42
CA VAL A 788 14.09 -21.02 1.26
C VAL A 788 14.68 -20.57 2.60
N PHE A 789 15.51 -19.52 2.61
CA PHE A 789 16.02 -18.94 3.86
C PHE A 789 14.89 -18.42 4.76
N GLU A 790 13.96 -17.64 4.21
CA GLU A 790 12.80 -17.12 4.96
C GLU A 790 11.96 -18.26 5.54
N GLU A 791 11.67 -19.29 4.73
CA GLU A 791 10.94 -20.47 5.19
C GLU A 791 11.70 -21.26 6.26
N MET A 792 13.04 -21.28 6.24
CA MET A 792 13.85 -21.87 7.30
C MET A 792 13.69 -21.14 8.63
N ILE A 793 13.66 -19.80 8.60
CA ILE A 793 13.45 -19.00 9.81
C ILE A 793 12.04 -19.22 10.37
N ASP A 794 11.03 -19.24 9.52
CA ASP A 794 9.65 -19.49 9.94
C ASP A 794 9.49 -20.86 10.61
N ARG A 795 10.14 -21.90 10.06
CA ARG A 795 10.12 -23.25 10.62
C ARG A 795 10.92 -23.35 11.92
N GLN A 796 12.05 -22.67 12.02
CA GLN A 796 12.80 -22.58 13.26
C GLN A 796 11.97 -21.92 14.37
N ALA A 797 11.26 -20.83 14.06
CA ALA A 797 10.38 -20.16 15.01
C ALA A 797 9.27 -21.09 15.52
N PHE A 798 8.69 -21.90 14.63
CA PHE A 798 7.70 -22.91 14.99
C PHE A 798 8.29 -24.03 15.87
N ARG A 799 9.48 -24.53 15.53
CA ARG A 799 10.22 -25.51 16.31
C ARG A 799 10.54 -25.00 17.72
N LEU A 800 11.09 -23.79 17.83
CA LEU A 800 11.44 -23.17 19.10
C LEU A 800 10.22 -22.87 19.98
N ALA A 801 9.07 -22.53 19.38
CA ALA A 801 7.83 -22.33 20.10
C ALA A 801 7.32 -23.60 20.81
N SER A 802 7.72 -24.79 20.33
CA SER A 802 7.37 -26.08 20.95
C SER A 802 8.35 -26.53 22.05
N MET A 803 9.45 -25.79 22.26
CA MET A 803 10.45 -26.10 23.30
C MET A 803 10.10 -25.44 24.64
N ALA A 804 10.20 -26.21 25.72
CA ALA A 804 9.88 -25.72 27.08
C ALA A 804 10.84 -24.62 27.58
N SER A 805 12.08 -24.57 27.08
CA SER A 805 13.08 -23.54 27.37
C SER A 805 14.23 -23.60 26.36
N PRO A 806 14.14 -22.92 25.20
CA PRO A 806 15.23 -22.89 24.23
C PRO A 806 16.46 -22.18 24.79
N ALA A 807 17.66 -22.74 24.53
CA ALA A 807 18.92 -22.10 24.87
C ALA A 807 19.27 -21.00 23.86
N GLU A 808 20.18 -20.08 24.22
CA GLU A 808 20.63 -19.00 23.35
C GLU A 808 21.23 -19.53 22.02
N SER A 809 21.87 -20.71 22.06
CA SER A 809 22.37 -21.40 20.87
C SER A 809 21.26 -21.91 19.93
N ASP A 810 20.07 -22.21 20.45
CA ASP A 810 18.95 -22.72 19.65
C ASP A 810 18.31 -21.60 18.82
N LEU A 811 18.41 -20.35 19.28
CA LEU A 811 17.93 -19.16 18.58
C LEU A 811 18.77 -18.85 17.33
N THR A 812 20.03 -19.26 17.31
CA THR A 812 20.97 -19.00 16.20
C THR A 812 21.20 -20.20 15.30
N LEU A 813 20.91 -21.43 15.76
CA LEU A 813 21.19 -22.66 15.02
C LEU A 813 19.99 -23.16 14.20
N LEU A 814 20.21 -23.30 12.89
CA LEU A 814 19.25 -23.89 11.94
C LEU A 814 19.60 -25.36 11.65
N LEU A 815 18.61 -26.22 11.82
CA LEU A 815 18.71 -27.67 11.74
C LEU A 815 18.14 -28.20 10.40
N PRO A 816 18.40 -29.47 10.04
CA PRO A 816 17.89 -30.06 8.81
C PRO A 816 16.36 -30.01 8.67
N GLU A 817 15.65 -30.09 9.80
CA GLU A 817 14.20 -30.00 9.90
C GLU A 817 13.63 -28.60 9.60
N ASP A 818 14.47 -27.56 9.65
CA ASP A 818 14.10 -26.20 9.29
C ASP A 818 14.16 -25.99 7.76
N VAL A 819 14.93 -26.80 7.01
CA VAL A 819 15.07 -26.67 5.53
C VAL A 819 13.84 -27.17 4.79
N ALA A 820 13.31 -28.29 5.24
CA ALA A 820 12.08 -28.87 4.73
C ALA A 820 11.48 -29.72 5.83
N ASP A 821 10.16 -29.65 5.96
CA ASP A 821 9.37 -30.38 6.93
C ASP A 821 9.80 -31.87 6.95
N ALA A 822 10.10 -32.45 8.12
CA ALA A 822 10.34 -33.88 8.23
C ALA A 822 9.10 -34.70 7.78
N SER A 823 7.93 -34.06 7.75
CA SER A 823 6.71 -34.55 7.09
C SER A 823 6.73 -34.36 5.56
N ALA A 824 7.45 -33.36 5.01
CA ALA A 824 7.66 -33.17 3.57
C ALA A 824 8.92 -33.85 3.00
N ALA A 825 9.81 -34.36 3.85
CA ALA A 825 10.84 -35.33 3.47
C ALA A 825 10.23 -36.68 3.04
N ALA A 826 8.95 -36.90 3.35
CA ALA A 826 8.11 -37.96 2.79
C ALA A 826 7.31 -37.54 1.54
N GLY A 827 7.44 -36.28 1.06
CA GLY A 827 6.49 -35.69 0.11
C GLY A 827 7.06 -35.06 -1.17
N ALA A 828 8.37 -35.02 -1.39
CA ALA A 828 8.93 -34.50 -2.64
C ALA A 828 10.25 -35.19 -2.98
N GLY A 829 10.41 -35.99 -4.03
CA GLY A 829 9.39 -36.61 -4.85
C GLY A 829 9.08 -38.02 -4.35
N ASP A 830 7.83 -38.40 -4.46
CA ASP A 830 7.59 -39.55 -5.29
C ASP A 830 6.64 -39.07 -6.39
N GLY A 831 6.42 -39.88 -7.41
CA GLY A 831 5.06 -39.92 -7.91
C GLY A 831 4.18 -40.29 -6.72
N ARG A 832 3.73 -39.28 -5.92
CA ARG A 832 2.66 -39.46 -4.96
C ARG A 832 1.57 -40.05 -5.81
N SER A 833 1.38 -41.34 -5.63
CA SER A 833 0.53 -42.07 -6.53
C SER A 833 -0.84 -41.45 -6.42
N SER A 834 -1.61 -41.49 -7.49
CA SER A 834 -3.01 -41.08 -7.42
C SER A 834 -3.74 -41.76 -6.25
N GLU A 835 -3.27 -42.92 -5.79
CA GLU A 835 -3.77 -43.65 -4.61
C GLU A 835 -3.51 -42.92 -3.28
N GLU A 836 -2.35 -42.29 -3.09
CA GLU A 836 -2.04 -41.52 -1.88
C GLU A 836 -2.82 -40.22 -1.79
N LEU A 837 -2.96 -39.51 -2.91
CA LEU A 837 -3.73 -38.27 -2.96
C LEU A 837 -5.24 -38.53 -2.82
N LEU A 838 -5.72 -39.68 -3.30
CA LEU A 838 -7.07 -40.16 -3.01
C LEU A 838 -7.22 -40.52 -1.52
N ALA A 839 -6.19 -41.10 -0.88
CA ALA A 839 -6.22 -41.36 0.55
C ALA A 839 -6.27 -40.06 1.38
N ASP A 840 -5.56 -39.00 0.98
CA ASP A 840 -5.65 -37.68 1.61
C ASP A 840 -7.06 -37.08 1.47
N LEU A 841 -7.66 -37.21 0.28
CA LEU A 841 -9.04 -36.79 0.06
C LEU A 841 -9.99 -37.59 0.96
N ASP A 842 -9.81 -38.90 1.07
CA ASP A 842 -10.63 -39.78 1.93
C ASP A 842 -10.45 -39.47 3.43
N ALA A 843 -9.27 -39.00 3.85
CA ALA A 843 -8.97 -38.59 5.22
C ALA A 843 -9.60 -37.24 5.61
N MET A 844 -10.05 -36.43 4.65
CA MET A 844 -10.82 -35.21 4.95
C MET A 844 -12.12 -35.56 5.65
N ILE A 845 -12.51 -34.78 6.65
CA ILE A 845 -13.75 -35.00 7.41
C ILE A 845 -14.95 -34.75 6.48
N GLY A 846 -15.92 -35.66 6.46
CA GLY A 846 -17.14 -35.56 5.66
C GLY A 846 -16.95 -35.66 4.15
N LEU A 847 -17.65 -34.79 3.39
CA LEU A 847 -17.53 -34.63 1.93
C LEU A 847 -17.78 -35.91 1.10
N GLN A 848 -18.65 -36.81 1.55
CA GLN A 848 -18.86 -38.11 0.91
C GLN A 848 -19.35 -38.03 -0.56
N ALA A 849 -20.11 -36.99 -0.92
CA ALA A 849 -20.51 -36.76 -2.31
C ALA A 849 -19.31 -36.33 -3.18
N VAL A 850 -18.51 -35.39 -2.68
CA VAL A 850 -17.30 -34.88 -3.35
C VAL A 850 -16.26 -35.98 -3.54
N LYS A 851 -16.00 -36.78 -2.49
CA LYS A 851 -15.07 -37.92 -2.53
C LYS A 851 -15.43 -38.89 -3.65
N ARG A 852 -16.71 -39.24 -3.77
CA ARG A 852 -17.22 -40.12 -4.84
C ARG A 852 -17.02 -39.51 -6.22
N GLU A 853 -17.44 -38.26 -6.43
CA GLU A 853 -17.33 -37.58 -7.73
C GLU A 853 -15.87 -37.40 -8.19
N VAL A 854 -14.98 -36.98 -7.29
CA VAL A 854 -13.55 -36.85 -7.60
C VAL A 854 -12.91 -38.20 -7.90
N THR A 855 -13.26 -39.25 -7.15
CA THR A 855 -12.79 -40.62 -7.41
C THR A 855 -13.27 -41.13 -8.77
N ASP A 856 -14.54 -40.92 -9.12
CA ASP A 856 -15.08 -41.31 -10.42
C ASP A 856 -14.41 -40.57 -11.59
N LEU A 857 -14.08 -39.29 -11.40
CA LEU A 857 -13.31 -38.49 -12.36
C LEU A 857 -11.90 -39.04 -12.56
N VAL A 858 -11.18 -39.33 -11.46
CA VAL A 858 -9.84 -39.93 -11.50
C VAL A 858 -9.86 -41.28 -12.21
N ASN A 859 -10.86 -42.12 -11.92
CA ASN A 859 -11.04 -43.42 -12.58
C ASN A 859 -11.26 -43.28 -14.09
N LEU A 860 -12.09 -42.32 -14.50
CA LEU A 860 -12.37 -42.05 -15.92
C LEU A 860 -11.12 -41.56 -16.67
N LEU A 861 -10.34 -40.66 -16.06
CA LEU A 861 -9.10 -40.14 -16.63
C LEU A 861 -8.05 -41.24 -16.77
N SER A 862 -7.91 -42.08 -15.74
CA SER A 862 -7.02 -43.23 -15.75
C SER A 862 -7.39 -44.23 -16.85
N ALA A 863 -8.68 -44.55 -17.00
CA ALA A 863 -9.17 -45.42 -18.07
C ALA A 863 -8.95 -44.82 -19.48
N THR A 864 -9.10 -43.50 -19.62
CA THR A 864 -8.87 -42.79 -20.89
C THR A 864 -7.39 -42.84 -21.28
N ARG A 865 -6.49 -42.63 -20.33
CA ARG A 865 -5.03 -42.73 -20.54
C ARG A 865 -4.61 -44.14 -20.95
N GLN A 866 -5.16 -45.18 -20.31
CA GLN A 866 -4.89 -46.58 -20.67
C GLN A 866 -5.36 -46.89 -22.11
N ARG A 867 -6.52 -46.36 -22.53
CA ARG A 867 -7.02 -46.49 -23.91
C ARG A 867 -6.11 -45.78 -24.91
N GLN A 868 -5.65 -44.57 -24.60
CA GLN A 868 -4.73 -43.81 -25.43
C GLN A 868 -3.37 -44.51 -25.57
N ALA A 869 -2.82 -45.04 -24.47
CA ALA A 869 -1.58 -45.84 -24.48
C ALA A 869 -1.73 -47.13 -25.31
N ALA A 870 -2.92 -47.71 -25.35
CA ALA A 870 -3.27 -48.84 -26.20
C ALA A 870 -3.60 -48.45 -27.67
N GLY A 871 -3.49 -47.16 -28.03
CA GLY A 871 -3.79 -46.65 -29.38
C GLY A 871 -5.28 -46.68 -29.76
N LEU A 872 -6.18 -46.85 -28.79
CA LEU A 872 -7.63 -46.88 -29.02
C LEU A 872 -8.18 -45.44 -29.08
N PRO A 873 -9.25 -45.20 -29.87
CA PRO A 873 -9.93 -43.90 -29.88
C PRO A 873 -10.45 -43.56 -28.47
N THR A 874 -10.06 -42.39 -27.99
CA THR A 874 -10.56 -41.80 -26.74
C THR A 874 -11.61 -40.74 -27.05
N PRO A 875 -12.76 -40.75 -26.34
CA PRO A 875 -13.71 -39.65 -26.45
C PRO A 875 -13.08 -38.38 -25.87
N LYS A 876 -13.35 -37.24 -26.52
CA LYS A 876 -12.93 -35.92 -26.05
C LYS A 876 -13.87 -35.48 -24.93
N ILE A 877 -13.39 -35.48 -23.69
CA ILE A 877 -14.16 -35.09 -22.49
C ILE A 877 -13.62 -33.73 -22.02
N SER A 878 -14.50 -32.83 -21.56
CA SER A 878 -14.07 -31.59 -20.90
C SER A 878 -13.60 -31.88 -19.47
N HIS A 879 -12.48 -31.29 -19.06
CA HIS A 879 -11.91 -31.43 -17.72
C HIS A 879 -12.35 -30.34 -16.76
N HIS A 880 -13.14 -29.35 -17.21
CA HIS A 880 -13.59 -28.22 -16.41
C HIS A 880 -14.75 -28.58 -15.48
N LEU A 881 -14.71 -28.07 -14.25
CA LEU A 881 -15.65 -28.44 -13.17
C LEU A 881 -16.37 -27.23 -12.58
N VAL A 882 -17.55 -27.49 -12.03
CA VAL A 882 -18.33 -26.52 -11.24
C VAL A 882 -18.33 -26.99 -9.80
N PHE A 883 -17.85 -26.17 -8.87
CA PHE A 883 -17.92 -26.45 -7.43
C PHE A 883 -19.11 -25.69 -6.84
N SER A 884 -20.18 -26.41 -6.55
CA SER A 884 -21.45 -25.86 -6.08
C SER A 884 -21.63 -26.16 -4.60
N GLY A 885 -21.90 -25.15 -3.77
CA GLY A 885 -22.34 -25.40 -2.40
C GLY A 885 -22.08 -24.25 -1.42
N PRO A 886 -22.51 -24.38 -0.16
CA PRO A 886 -22.44 -23.33 0.87
C PRO A 886 -21.00 -22.91 1.22
N PRO A 887 -20.78 -21.73 1.82
CA PRO A 887 -19.43 -21.25 2.09
C PRO A 887 -18.75 -22.07 3.19
N GLY A 888 -17.41 -22.16 3.15
CA GLY A 888 -16.62 -22.85 4.18
C GLY A 888 -16.74 -24.38 4.20
N THR A 889 -17.10 -25.01 3.08
CA THR A 889 -17.17 -26.47 2.90
C THR A 889 -15.89 -27.09 2.31
N GLY A 890 -14.79 -26.32 2.20
CA GLY A 890 -13.50 -26.84 1.73
C GLY A 890 -13.31 -26.88 0.20
N LYS A 891 -14.07 -26.10 -0.58
CA LYS A 891 -13.97 -26.02 -2.05
C LYS A 891 -12.54 -25.77 -2.56
N THR A 892 -11.87 -24.74 -2.06
CA THR A 892 -10.49 -24.42 -2.46
C THR A 892 -9.50 -25.52 -2.04
N THR A 893 -9.69 -26.14 -0.87
CA THR A 893 -8.86 -27.26 -0.39
C THR A 893 -8.96 -28.47 -1.31
N VAL A 894 -10.18 -28.85 -1.71
CA VAL A 894 -10.42 -29.94 -2.67
C VAL A 894 -9.88 -29.59 -4.06
N ALA A 895 -9.99 -28.33 -4.49
CA ALA A 895 -9.44 -27.90 -5.78
C ALA A 895 -7.91 -28.07 -5.85
N ARG A 896 -7.21 -27.84 -4.74
CA ARG A 896 -5.76 -28.06 -4.63
C ARG A 896 -5.40 -29.55 -4.74
N LEU A 897 -6.06 -30.40 -3.95
CA LEU A 897 -5.87 -31.86 -4.04
C LEU A 897 -6.19 -32.39 -5.44
N TYR A 898 -7.21 -31.82 -6.10
CA TYR A 898 -7.56 -32.20 -7.46
C TYR A 898 -6.50 -31.79 -8.48
N ALA A 899 -5.86 -30.62 -8.32
CA ALA A 899 -4.73 -30.19 -9.15
C ALA A 899 -3.56 -31.17 -9.04
N ASP A 900 -3.21 -31.57 -7.81
CA ASP A 900 -2.15 -32.54 -7.54
C ASP A 900 -2.49 -33.92 -8.13
N LEU A 901 -3.75 -34.35 -8.03
CA LEU A 901 -4.24 -35.60 -8.63
C LEU A 901 -4.07 -35.59 -10.16
N LEU A 902 -4.48 -34.51 -10.84
CA LEU A 902 -4.34 -34.37 -12.28
C LEU A 902 -2.88 -34.37 -12.74
N HIS A 903 -1.99 -33.75 -11.96
CA HIS A 903 -0.57 -33.77 -12.22
C HIS A 903 0.03 -35.19 -12.05
N SER A 904 -0.31 -35.89 -10.96
CA SER A 904 0.15 -37.27 -10.72
C SER A 904 -0.29 -38.24 -11.82
N LEU A 905 -1.50 -38.04 -12.36
CA LEU A 905 -2.05 -38.81 -13.47
C LEU A 905 -1.49 -38.39 -14.84
N GLY A 906 -0.62 -37.38 -14.86
CA GLY A 906 0.00 -36.79 -16.05
C GLY A 906 -1.00 -36.19 -17.03
N VAL A 907 -2.16 -35.74 -16.52
CA VAL A 907 -3.16 -35.00 -17.30
C VAL A 907 -2.73 -33.54 -17.42
N LEU A 908 -2.19 -32.97 -16.34
CA LEU A 908 -1.62 -31.62 -16.31
C LEU A 908 -0.11 -31.69 -16.11
N THR A 909 0.61 -30.74 -16.72
CA THR A 909 2.07 -30.67 -16.65
C THR A 909 2.56 -30.24 -15.26
N THR A 910 1.72 -29.58 -14.48
CA THR A 910 2.00 -29.10 -13.11
C THR A 910 0.78 -29.30 -12.20
N GLY A 911 1.00 -29.37 -10.88
CA GLY A 911 -0.06 -29.41 -9.86
C GLY A 911 -0.51 -28.02 -9.36
N GLN A 912 -0.14 -26.94 -10.05
CA GLN A 912 -0.40 -25.59 -9.54
C GLN A 912 -1.91 -25.26 -9.50
N LEU A 913 -2.31 -24.51 -8.48
CA LEU A 913 -3.66 -23.95 -8.33
C LEU A 913 -3.56 -22.43 -8.27
N VAL A 914 -4.18 -21.74 -9.24
CA VAL A 914 -4.30 -20.29 -9.28
C VAL A 914 -5.72 -19.90 -8.90
N GLU A 915 -5.89 -19.24 -7.75
CA GLU A 915 -7.20 -18.79 -7.24
C GLU A 915 -7.42 -17.30 -7.57
N VAL A 916 -8.61 -16.97 -8.08
CA VAL A 916 -9.00 -15.60 -8.46
C VAL A 916 -10.48 -15.33 -8.20
N ALA A 917 -10.84 -14.05 -8.09
CA ALA A 917 -12.20 -13.56 -7.96
C ALA A 917 -12.55 -12.56 -9.09
N ARG A 918 -13.80 -12.04 -9.11
CA ARG A 918 -14.24 -11.05 -10.12
C ARG A 918 -13.31 -9.83 -10.24
N ALA A 919 -12.78 -9.35 -9.11
CA ALA A 919 -11.91 -8.17 -9.10
C ALA A 919 -10.59 -8.37 -9.88
N ASP A 920 -10.13 -9.62 -9.99
CA ASP A 920 -8.90 -9.97 -10.70
C ASP A 920 -9.14 -10.17 -12.20
N LEU A 921 -10.38 -10.47 -12.59
CA LEU A 921 -10.75 -10.77 -13.98
C LEU A 921 -11.33 -9.55 -14.71
N VAL A 922 -12.01 -8.64 -14.01
CA VAL A 922 -12.80 -7.56 -14.61
C VAL A 922 -12.17 -6.18 -14.37
N GLY A 923 -11.85 -5.47 -15.46
CA GLY A 923 -11.28 -4.12 -15.42
C GLY A 923 -12.31 -3.02 -15.18
N ARG A 924 -11.84 -1.83 -14.74
CA ARG A 924 -12.68 -0.63 -14.54
C ARG A 924 -12.92 0.19 -15.82
N TYR A 925 -12.27 -0.18 -16.93
CA TYR A 925 -12.28 0.53 -18.21
C TYR A 925 -12.50 -0.44 -19.38
N VAL A 926 -13.05 0.06 -20.49
CA VAL A 926 -13.33 -0.72 -21.72
C VAL A 926 -12.05 -1.32 -22.30
N GLY A 927 -12.02 -2.64 -22.52
CA GLY A 927 -10.88 -3.37 -23.12
C GLY A 927 -9.83 -3.91 -22.15
N HIS A 928 -9.86 -3.53 -20.86
CA HIS A 928 -8.95 -4.08 -19.84
C HIS A 928 -9.35 -5.49 -19.38
N THR A 929 -10.64 -5.81 -19.42
CA THR A 929 -11.18 -7.05 -18.87
C THR A 929 -10.69 -8.30 -19.61
N ALA A 930 -10.64 -8.24 -20.95
CA ALA A 930 -10.10 -9.34 -21.75
C ALA A 930 -8.61 -9.59 -21.45
N GLN A 931 -7.83 -8.53 -21.22
CA GLN A 931 -6.41 -8.65 -20.90
C GLN A 931 -6.20 -9.27 -19.50
N LEU A 932 -6.86 -8.74 -18.48
CA LEU A 932 -6.76 -9.27 -17.11
C LEU A 932 -7.18 -10.74 -17.02
N THR A 933 -8.28 -11.09 -17.69
CA THR A 933 -8.75 -12.49 -17.77
C THR A 933 -7.71 -13.38 -18.44
N LYS A 934 -7.05 -12.89 -19.49
CA LYS A 934 -6.01 -13.64 -20.22
C LYS A 934 -4.74 -13.82 -19.38
N GLU A 935 -4.25 -12.78 -18.72
CA GLU A 935 -3.06 -12.84 -17.87
C GLU A 935 -3.23 -13.83 -16.71
N VAL A 936 -4.40 -13.80 -16.07
CA VAL A 936 -4.77 -14.76 -15.02
C VAL A 936 -4.84 -16.19 -15.57
N PHE A 937 -5.40 -16.38 -16.75
CA PHE A 937 -5.48 -17.70 -17.39
C PHE A 937 -4.10 -18.24 -17.77
N GLU A 938 -3.24 -17.40 -18.34
CA GLU A 938 -1.87 -17.77 -18.74
C GLU A 938 -1.02 -18.17 -17.53
N ARG A 939 -1.17 -17.49 -16.39
CA ARG A 939 -0.55 -17.88 -15.13
C ARG A 939 -0.95 -19.28 -14.65
N ALA A 940 -2.13 -19.75 -15.02
CA ALA A 940 -2.68 -21.04 -14.61
C ALA A 940 -2.42 -22.16 -15.64
N LEU A 941 -1.78 -21.87 -16.78
CA LEU A 941 -1.47 -22.86 -17.81
C LEU A 941 -0.63 -24.00 -17.25
N GLY A 942 -0.94 -25.22 -17.67
CA GLY A 942 -0.32 -26.43 -17.13
C GLY A 942 -0.88 -26.86 -15.77
N GLY A 943 -1.82 -26.13 -15.19
CA GLY A 943 -2.40 -26.37 -13.85
C GLY A 943 -3.91 -26.14 -13.81
N VAL A 944 -4.40 -25.71 -12.64
CA VAL A 944 -5.82 -25.44 -12.37
C VAL A 944 -6.07 -23.95 -12.13
N LEU A 945 -7.02 -23.36 -12.87
CA LEU A 945 -7.55 -22.02 -12.62
C LEU A 945 -8.85 -22.12 -11.81
N PHE A 946 -8.85 -21.65 -10.58
CA PHE A 946 -10.01 -21.65 -9.68
C PHE A 946 -10.61 -20.24 -9.56
N ILE A 947 -11.86 -20.07 -9.99
CA ILE A 947 -12.58 -18.81 -9.95
C ILE A 947 -13.63 -18.87 -8.84
N ASP A 948 -13.39 -18.16 -7.74
CA ASP A 948 -14.34 -18.09 -6.62
C ASP A 948 -15.45 -17.08 -6.87
N GLU A 949 -16.64 -17.40 -6.37
CA GLU A 949 -17.89 -16.67 -6.59
C GLU A 949 -18.13 -16.26 -8.06
N ALA A 950 -17.91 -17.21 -8.99
CA ALA A 950 -17.92 -16.96 -10.44
C ALA A 950 -19.25 -16.36 -10.96
N TYR A 951 -20.37 -16.65 -10.28
CA TYR A 951 -21.68 -16.07 -10.59
C TYR A 951 -21.70 -14.53 -10.54
N THR A 952 -20.80 -13.93 -9.77
CA THR A 952 -20.64 -12.48 -9.71
C THR A 952 -20.20 -11.89 -11.04
N LEU A 953 -19.64 -12.66 -11.98
CA LEU A 953 -19.27 -12.19 -13.33
C LEU A 953 -20.51 -11.83 -14.17
N THR A 954 -21.67 -12.45 -13.90
CA THR A 954 -22.93 -12.19 -14.62
C THR A 954 -24.09 -11.87 -13.65
N PRO A 955 -24.08 -10.71 -12.97
CA PRO A 955 -25.13 -10.34 -12.02
C PRO A 955 -26.45 -9.98 -12.70
N GLU A 956 -27.60 -10.27 -12.05
CA GLU A 956 -28.93 -10.00 -12.61
C GLU A 956 -29.22 -8.49 -12.73
N GLY A 957 -29.89 -8.09 -13.82
CA GLY A 957 -30.40 -6.73 -14.03
C GLY A 957 -29.34 -5.66 -14.36
N ALA A 958 -28.06 -5.98 -14.24
CA ALA A 958 -26.96 -5.12 -14.64
C ALA A 958 -26.55 -5.42 -16.08
N GLY A 959 -26.70 -4.45 -16.98
CA GLY A 959 -26.08 -4.47 -18.31
C GLY A 959 -24.56 -4.29 -18.24
N SER A 960 -23.84 -5.10 -17.45
CA SER A 960 -22.39 -4.98 -17.31
C SER A 960 -21.71 -5.68 -18.49
N ASP A 961 -21.34 -4.91 -19.51
CA ASP A 961 -20.60 -5.43 -20.68
C ASP A 961 -19.25 -6.06 -20.27
N PHE A 962 -18.61 -5.58 -19.21
CA PHE A 962 -17.29 -6.05 -18.76
C PHE A 962 -17.29 -7.46 -18.17
N GLY A 963 -18.25 -7.81 -17.31
CA GLY A 963 -18.32 -9.16 -16.75
C GLY A 963 -18.58 -10.23 -17.83
N ARG A 964 -19.36 -9.86 -18.84
CA ARG A 964 -19.60 -10.71 -20.02
C ARG A 964 -18.36 -10.84 -20.90
N GLU A 965 -17.61 -9.75 -21.09
CA GLU A 965 -16.32 -9.75 -21.79
C GLU A 965 -15.29 -10.70 -21.14
N ALA A 966 -15.26 -10.77 -19.80
CA ALA A 966 -14.41 -11.74 -19.08
C ALA A 966 -14.83 -13.17 -19.38
N VAL A 967 -16.14 -13.47 -19.29
CA VAL A 967 -16.68 -14.80 -19.58
C VAL A 967 -16.40 -15.21 -21.03
N ASP A 968 -16.61 -14.32 -22.00
CA ASP A 968 -16.38 -14.61 -23.42
C ASP A 968 -14.89 -14.85 -23.70
N THR A 969 -14.00 -14.09 -23.06
CA THR A 969 -12.55 -14.28 -23.15
C THR A 969 -12.13 -15.62 -22.54
N LEU A 970 -12.64 -15.95 -21.35
CA LEU A 970 -12.38 -17.21 -20.67
C LEU A 970 -12.83 -18.41 -21.50
N LEU A 971 -14.04 -18.37 -22.06
CA LEU A 971 -14.59 -19.43 -22.91
C LEU A 971 -13.76 -19.68 -24.17
N LYS A 972 -13.17 -18.62 -24.75
CA LYS A 972 -12.27 -18.72 -25.88
C LYS A 972 -10.96 -19.39 -25.49
N LEU A 973 -10.32 -18.93 -24.40
CA LEU A 973 -9.05 -19.49 -23.93
C LEU A 973 -9.19 -20.96 -23.47
N MET A 974 -10.32 -21.32 -22.85
CA MET A 974 -10.66 -22.70 -22.51
C MET A 974 -10.75 -23.61 -23.74
N GLU A 975 -11.20 -23.09 -24.89
CA GLU A 975 -11.24 -23.86 -26.14
C GLU A 975 -9.83 -24.02 -26.73
N ASP A 976 -9.07 -22.92 -26.75
CA ASP A 976 -7.73 -22.88 -27.34
C ASP A 976 -6.73 -23.76 -26.56
N HIS A 977 -6.89 -23.88 -25.22
CA HIS A 977 -5.99 -24.62 -24.31
C HIS A 977 -6.65 -25.81 -23.58
N ARG A 978 -7.64 -26.44 -24.22
CA ARG A 978 -8.49 -27.52 -23.67
C ARG A 978 -7.79 -28.68 -22.93
N ASP A 979 -6.56 -29.04 -23.32
CA ASP A 979 -5.83 -30.19 -22.80
C ASP A 979 -4.63 -29.76 -21.92
N GLU A 980 -4.47 -28.44 -21.72
CA GLU A 980 -3.32 -27.84 -21.01
C GLU A 980 -3.72 -27.20 -19.68
N ILE A 981 -5.02 -27.04 -19.41
CA ILE A 981 -5.51 -26.37 -18.20
C ILE A 981 -6.88 -26.90 -17.77
N VAL A 982 -7.13 -26.88 -16.47
CA VAL A 982 -8.46 -27.13 -15.90
C VAL A 982 -8.99 -25.89 -15.21
N VAL A 983 -10.10 -25.34 -15.71
CA VAL A 983 -10.86 -24.28 -15.03
C VAL A 983 -11.91 -24.87 -14.09
N ILE A 984 -11.92 -24.40 -12.84
CA ILE A 984 -12.94 -24.70 -11.84
C ILE A 984 -13.64 -23.40 -11.47
N VAL A 985 -14.97 -23.37 -11.61
CA VAL A 985 -15.79 -22.23 -11.18
C VAL A 985 -16.56 -22.59 -9.90
N ALA A 986 -16.49 -21.75 -8.88
CA ALA A 986 -17.08 -22.01 -7.58
C ALA A 986 -18.16 -20.98 -7.19
N GLY A 987 -19.15 -21.43 -6.43
CA GLY A 987 -20.18 -20.55 -5.89
C GLY A 987 -21.34 -21.28 -5.23
N TYR A 988 -22.37 -20.51 -4.86
CA TYR A 988 -23.60 -21.05 -4.27
C TYR A 988 -24.44 -21.79 -5.32
N THR A 989 -25.16 -22.84 -4.89
CA THR A 989 -25.83 -23.79 -5.79
C THR A 989 -26.83 -23.12 -6.74
N GLU A 990 -27.71 -22.23 -6.25
CA GLU A 990 -28.72 -21.57 -7.08
C GLU A 990 -28.10 -20.52 -8.03
N GLU A 991 -27.10 -19.80 -7.55
CA GLU A 991 -26.34 -18.79 -8.25
C GLU A 991 -25.51 -19.40 -9.39
N MET A 992 -24.88 -20.55 -9.15
CA MET A 992 -24.12 -21.27 -10.15
C MET A 992 -25.01 -21.89 -11.22
N ALA A 993 -26.20 -22.39 -10.86
CA ALA A 993 -27.19 -22.82 -11.85
C ALA A 993 -27.59 -21.68 -12.79
N ARG A 994 -27.76 -20.46 -12.25
CA ARG A 994 -28.04 -19.25 -13.04
C ARG A 994 -26.84 -18.80 -13.89
N PHE A 995 -25.64 -18.82 -13.33
CA PHE A 995 -24.41 -18.49 -14.06
C PHE A 995 -24.22 -19.39 -15.29
N LEU A 996 -24.41 -20.70 -15.15
CA LEU A 996 -24.31 -21.63 -16.26
C LEU A 996 -25.41 -21.42 -17.31
N ALA A 997 -26.61 -21.01 -16.88
CA ALA A 997 -27.72 -20.68 -17.78
C ALA A 997 -27.54 -19.33 -18.52
N SER A 998 -26.62 -18.47 -18.06
CA SER A 998 -26.40 -17.13 -18.64
C SER A 998 -25.77 -17.15 -20.03
N ASN A 999 -24.99 -18.20 -20.35
CA ASN A 999 -24.31 -18.35 -21.63
C ASN A 999 -24.28 -19.85 -22.03
N PRO A 1000 -24.85 -20.24 -23.19
CA PRO A 1000 -24.80 -21.63 -23.66
C PRO A 1000 -23.38 -22.22 -23.75
N GLY A 1001 -22.36 -21.39 -23.97
CA GLY A 1001 -20.96 -21.80 -24.01
C GLY A 1001 -20.41 -22.26 -22.65
N LEU A 1002 -20.94 -21.73 -21.55
CA LEU A 1002 -20.60 -22.18 -20.19
C LEU A 1002 -21.17 -23.58 -19.94
N ALA A 1003 -22.46 -23.78 -20.19
CA ALA A 1003 -23.11 -25.07 -20.00
C ALA A 1003 -22.49 -26.20 -20.85
N SER A 1004 -21.96 -25.88 -22.04
CA SER A 1004 -21.29 -26.88 -22.89
C SER A 1004 -19.87 -27.25 -22.40
N ARG A 1005 -19.13 -26.31 -21.81
CA ARG A 1005 -17.73 -26.51 -21.38
C ARG A 1005 -17.63 -26.99 -19.93
N PHE A 1006 -18.55 -26.58 -19.07
CA PHE A 1006 -18.68 -27.02 -17.69
C PHE A 1006 -19.73 -28.13 -17.57
N SER A 1007 -19.34 -29.33 -18.00
CA SER A 1007 -20.26 -30.48 -18.13
C SER A 1007 -20.55 -31.23 -16.81
N ARG A 1008 -19.81 -30.93 -15.74
CA ARG A 1008 -19.90 -31.64 -14.46
C ARG A 1008 -19.91 -30.67 -13.28
N THR A 1009 -20.73 -30.98 -12.31
CA THR A 1009 -20.87 -30.23 -11.06
C THR A 1009 -20.54 -31.14 -9.88
N VAL A 1010 -19.68 -30.66 -8.99
CA VAL A 1010 -19.33 -31.30 -7.73
C VAL A 1010 -20.07 -30.53 -6.62
N ASP A 1011 -21.02 -31.21 -5.98
CA ASP A 1011 -21.85 -30.62 -4.93
C ASP A 1011 -21.21 -30.79 -3.54
N PHE A 1012 -21.03 -29.67 -2.85
CA PHE A 1012 -20.50 -29.56 -1.50
C PHE A 1012 -21.67 -29.32 -0.54
N GLU A 1013 -21.95 -30.30 0.31
CA GLU A 1013 -23.01 -30.21 1.32
C GLU A 1013 -22.49 -29.53 2.61
N HIS A 1014 -23.42 -29.07 3.46
CA HIS A 1014 -23.08 -28.61 4.80
C HIS A 1014 -22.48 -29.75 5.63
N TYR A 1015 -21.46 -29.46 6.43
CA TYR A 1015 -20.97 -30.42 7.41
C TYR A 1015 -22.04 -30.69 8.48
N SER A 1016 -22.22 -31.95 8.84
CA SER A 1016 -23.05 -32.36 9.98
C SER A 1016 -22.50 -31.79 11.30
N ALA A 1017 -23.30 -31.85 12.36
CA ALA A 1017 -22.85 -31.38 13.67
C ALA A 1017 -21.65 -32.18 14.19
N ASP A 1018 -21.66 -33.50 14.00
CA ASP A 1018 -20.55 -34.38 14.39
C ASP A 1018 -19.26 -34.04 13.62
N GLU A 1019 -19.36 -33.83 12.30
CA GLU A 1019 -18.22 -33.44 11.46
C GLU A 1019 -17.65 -32.08 11.86
N LEU A 1020 -18.49 -31.09 12.19
CA LEU A 1020 -18.02 -29.78 12.66
C LEU A 1020 -17.32 -29.87 14.00
N VAL A 1021 -17.82 -30.69 14.93
CA VAL A 1021 -17.16 -30.93 16.23
C VAL A 1021 -15.82 -31.61 16.04
N GLU A 1022 -15.71 -32.57 15.11
CA GLU A 1022 -14.45 -33.22 14.77
C GLU A 1022 -13.44 -32.22 14.17
N ILE A 1023 -13.90 -31.35 13.25
CA ILE A 1023 -13.09 -30.27 12.67
C ILE A 1023 -12.59 -29.32 13.78
N MET A 1024 -13.47 -28.92 14.70
CA MET A 1024 -13.11 -28.06 15.84
C MET A 1024 -12.10 -28.75 16.77
N GLY A 1025 -12.26 -30.04 17.03
CA GLY A 1025 -11.34 -30.84 17.82
C GLY A 1025 -9.93 -30.85 17.21
N ARG A 1026 -9.82 -31.11 15.90
CA ARG A 1026 -8.52 -31.04 15.20
C ARG A 1026 -7.88 -29.66 15.32
N HIS A 1027 -8.65 -28.59 15.12
CA HIS A 1027 -8.13 -27.21 15.26
C HIS A 1027 -7.71 -26.85 16.69
N ALA A 1028 -8.46 -27.32 17.70
CA ALA A 1028 -8.12 -27.12 19.10
C ALA A 1028 -6.77 -27.79 19.42
N THR A 1029 -6.60 -29.06 19.04
CA THR A 1029 -5.35 -29.81 19.27
C THR A 1029 -4.15 -29.18 18.56
N THR A 1030 -4.29 -28.76 17.30
CA THR A 1030 -3.22 -28.03 16.59
C THR A 1030 -2.86 -26.72 17.27
N SER A 1031 -3.83 -26.07 17.93
CA SER A 1031 -3.61 -24.80 18.64
C SER A 1031 -3.15 -24.99 20.09
N GLY A 1032 -2.85 -26.22 20.51
CA GLY A 1032 -2.38 -26.55 21.86
C GLY A 1032 -3.49 -26.66 22.91
N TYR A 1033 -4.76 -26.71 22.50
CA TYR A 1033 -5.91 -26.84 23.38
C TYR A 1033 -6.50 -28.25 23.34
N ASP A 1034 -6.99 -28.69 24.49
CA ASP A 1034 -7.69 -29.95 24.67
C ASP A 1034 -9.15 -29.68 25.06
N CYS A 1035 -10.10 -30.38 24.44
CA CYS A 1035 -11.50 -30.33 24.85
C CYS A 1035 -11.80 -31.50 25.79
N ALA A 1036 -12.23 -31.21 27.02
CA ALA A 1036 -12.71 -32.25 27.93
C ALA A 1036 -13.91 -33.00 27.30
N PRO A 1037 -14.14 -34.30 27.61
CA PRO A 1037 -15.27 -35.07 27.05
C PRO A 1037 -16.63 -34.37 27.22
N GLU A 1038 -16.84 -33.72 28.36
CA GLU A 1038 -18.05 -32.95 28.66
C GLU A 1038 -18.18 -31.69 27.78
N THR A 1039 -17.06 -31.07 27.41
CA THR A 1039 -17.01 -29.93 26.48
C THR A 1039 -17.38 -30.36 25.07
N VAL A 1040 -16.91 -31.54 24.62
CA VAL A 1040 -17.25 -32.09 23.30
C VAL A 1040 -18.75 -32.37 23.21
N GLU A 1041 -19.37 -32.95 24.25
CA GLU A 1041 -20.81 -33.19 24.29
C GLU A 1041 -21.63 -31.88 24.31
N ALA A 1042 -21.17 -30.86 25.05
CA ALA A 1042 -21.79 -29.54 25.07
C ALA A 1042 -21.67 -28.83 23.70
N LEU A 1043 -20.51 -28.94 23.06
CA LEU A 1043 -20.24 -28.37 21.74
C LEU A 1043 -21.11 -29.03 20.67
N LEU A 1044 -21.29 -30.35 20.71
CA LEU A 1044 -22.18 -31.06 19.78
C LEU A 1044 -23.63 -30.57 19.89
N ARG A 1045 -24.15 -30.42 21.11
CA ARG A 1045 -25.50 -29.86 21.34
C ARG A 1045 -25.61 -28.44 20.84
N TYR A 1046 -24.59 -27.60 21.09
CA TYR A 1046 -24.57 -26.22 20.64
C TYR A 1046 -24.60 -26.12 19.11
N VAL A 1047 -23.72 -26.86 18.43
CA VAL A 1047 -23.61 -26.86 16.96
C VAL A 1047 -24.84 -27.48 16.29
N ALA A 1048 -25.46 -28.49 16.90
CA ALA A 1048 -26.71 -29.07 16.41
C ALA A 1048 -27.89 -28.08 16.49
N GLY A 1049 -27.85 -27.11 17.41
CA GLY A 1049 -28.85 -26.07 17.55
C GLY A 1049 -28.69 -24.86 16.61
N LEU A 1050 -27.60 -24.77 15.84
CA LEU A 1050 -27.35 -23.64 14.95
C LEU A 1050 -28.19 -23.74 13.66
N PRO A 1051 -28.84 -22.64 13.22
CA PRO A 1051 -29.57 -22.61 11.95
C PRO A 1051 -28.61 -22.84 10.78
N ARG A 1052 -28.97 -23.76 9.88
CA ARG A 1052 -28.22 -24.08 8.66
C ARG A 1052 -28.80 -23.33 7.47
N ASP A 1053 -28.87 -22.01 7.59
CA ASP A 1053 -29.32 -21.13 6.51
C ASP A 1053 -28.20 -20.81 5.51
N ARG A 1054 -28.51 -20.02 4.47
CA ARG A 1054 -27.56 -19.65 3.40
C ARG A 1054 -26.30 -18.93 3.91
N SER A 1055 -26.34 -18.32 5.09
CA SER A 1055 -25.22 -17.57 5.68
C SER A 1055 -24.31 -18.45 6.54
N PHE A 1056 -24.67 -19.71 6.75
CA PHE A 1056 -23.92 -20.61 7.62
C PHE A 1056 -22.55 -20.98 7.01
N GLY A 1057 -21.47 -20.51 7.63
CA GLY A 1057 -20.10 -20.62 7.15
C GLY A 1057 -19.37 -21.95 7.39
N ASN A 1058 -20.04 -23.02 7.85
CA ASN A 1058 -19.46 -24.36 8.01
C ASN A 1058 -18.13 -24.38 8.80
N ALA A 1059 -17.02 -24.84 8.21
CA ALA A 1059 -15.72 -24.90 8.89
C ALA A 1059 -15.24 -23.52 9.38
N ARG A 1060 -15.64 -22.42 8.70
CA ARG A 1060 -15.39 -21.05 9.15
C ARG A 1060 -16.14 -20.75 10.45
N THR A 1061 -17.40 -21.18 10.55
CA THR A 1061 -18.20 -21.07 11.78
C THR A 1061 -17.59 -21.89 12.92
N ALA A 1062 -17.14 -23.12 12.63
CA ALA A 1062 -16.43 -23.96 13.60
C ALA A 1062 -15.19 -23.25 14.19
N ARG A 1063 -14.35 -22.67 13.32
CA ARG A 1063 -13.18 -21.89 13.74
C ARG A 1063 -13.56 -20.67 14.59
N GLN A 1064 -14.59 -19.91 14.18
CA GLN A 1064 -15.07 -18.76 14.93
C GLN A 1064 -15.61 -19.13 16.33
N ILE A 1065 -16.30 -20.28 16.46
CA ILE A 1065 -16.75 -20.77 17.77
C ILE A 1065 -15.54 -21.12 18.64
N LEU A 1066 -14.54 -21.80 18.09
CA LEU A 1066 -13.32 -22.15 18.82
C LEU A 1066 -12.55 -20.90 19.30
N GLU A 1067 -12.37 -19.89 18.43
CA GLU A 1067 -11.72 -18.63 18.79
C GLU A 1067 -12.47 -17.90 19.92
N ARG A 1068 -13.81 -17.94 19.91
CA ARG A 1068 -14.63 -17.40 21.00
C ARG A 1068 -14.47 -18.18 22.29
N MET A 1069 -14.34 -19.51 22.21
CA MET A 1069 -14.06 -20.36 23.37
C MET A 1069 -12.68 -20.05 23.97
N MET A 1070 -11.64 -19.91 23.15
CA MET A 1070 -10.31 -19.48 23.60
C MET A 1070 -10.34 -18.11 24.28
N THR A 1071 -11.12 -17.17 23.73
CA THR A 1071 -11.29 -15.83 24.33
C THR A 1071 -12.07 -15.88 25.66
N ALA A 1072 -13.01 -16.81 25.81
CA ALA A 1072 -13.73 -17.03 27.06
C ALA A 1072 -12.81 -17.66 28.12
N GLN A 1073 -12.02 -18.66 27.71
CA GLN A 1073 -11.02 -19.32 28.56
C GLN A 1073 -9.95 -18.34 29.05
N ALA A 1074 -9.43 -17.45 28.18
CA ALA A 1074 -8.49 -16.40 28.58
C ALA A 1074 -9.07 -15.45 29.65
N ARG A 1075 -10.36 -15.12 29.55
CA ARG A 1075 -11.07 -14.31 30.58
C ARG A 1075 -11.24 -15.07 31.88
N ARG A 1076 -11.55 -16.37 31.82
CA ARG A 1076 -11.63 -17.25 33.00
C ARG A 1076 -10.27 -17.33 33.71
N ILE A 1077 -9.20 -17.61 32.97
CA ILE A 1077 -7.82 -17.68 33.47
C ILE A 1077 -7.38 -16.35 34.09
N GLY A 1078 -7.73 -15.21 33.48
CA GLY A 1078 -7.39 -13.88 34.00
C GLY A 1078 -7.96 -13.54 35.37
N THR A 1079 -8.92 -14.33 35.88
CA THR A 1079 -9.47 -14.18 37.25
C THR A 1079 -8.84 -15.13 38.27
N MET A 1080 -7.92 -16.00 37.86
CA MET A 1080 -7.23 -16.96 38.72
C MET A 1080 -5.91 -16.39 39.25
N ALA A 1081 -5.60 -16.67 40.52
CA ALA A 1081 -4.39 -16.15 41.17
C ALA A 1081 -3.08 -16.83 40.70
N ALA A 1082 -3.15 -18.08 40.26
CA ALA A 1082 -2.01 -18.85 39.73
C ALA A 1082 -2.52 -20.04 38.86
N PRO A 1083 -2.80 -19.84 37.56
CA PRO A 1083 -3.27 -20.91 36.68
C PRO A 1083 -2.16 -21.94 36.40
N GLY A 1084 -2.52 -23.23 36.39
CA GLY A 1084 -1.61 -24.34 36.05
C GLY A 1084 -1.60 -24.66 34.55
N LEU A 1085 -0.71 -25.58 34.14
CA LEU A 1085 -0.59 -26.03 32.74
C LEU A 1085 -1.91 -26.61 32.18
N GLU A 1086 -2.66 -27.32 33.00
CA GLU A 1086 -3.97 -27.87 32.62
C GLU A 1086 -5.00 -26.76 32.37
N ASP A 1087 -5.01 -25.69 33.18
CA ASP A 1087 -5.93 -24.56 33.01
C ASP A 1087 -5.66 -23.80 31.70
N LEU A 1088 -4.39 -23.72 31.29
CA LEU A 1088 -3.96 -23.08 30.03
C LEU A 1088 -4.35 -23.91 28.80
N ARG A 1089 -4.47 -25.24 28.94
CA ARG A 1089 -4.74 -26.16 27.82
C ARG A 1089 -6.21 -26.56 27.68
N LEU A 1090 -6.95 -26.70 28.77
CA LEU A 1090 -8.30 -27.26 28.73
C LEU A 1090 -9.38 -26.21 28.43
N LEU A 1091 -10.16 -26.48 27.39
CA LEU A 1091 -11.42 -25.79 27.12
C LEU A 1091 -12.57 -26.51 27.83
N LEU A 1092 -13.30 -25.76 28.65
CA LEU A 1092 -14.40 -26.26 29.47
C LEU A 1092 -15.77 -25.91 28.87
N PRO A 1093 -16.87 -26.57 29.28
CA PRO A 1093 -18.21 -26.27 28.77
C PRO A 1093 -18.64 -24.81 29.00
N GLU A 1094 -18.12 -24.17 30.06
CA GLU A 1094 -18.38 -22.77 30.39
C GLU A 1094 -17.70 -21.76 29.45
N ASP A 1095 -16.73 -22.21 28.65
CA ASP A 1095 -16.07 -21.39 27.64
C ASP A 1095 -16.91 -21.29 26.35
N LEU A 1096 -17.97 -22.09 26.20
CA LEU A 1096 -18.89 -22.00 25.06
C LEU A 1096 -19.61 -20.64 25.00
N PRO A 1097 -19.85 -20.09 23.79
CA PRO A 1097 -20.68 -18.90 23.64
C PRO A 1097 -22.08 -19.12 24.23
N ALA A 1098 -22.60 -18.13 24.95
CA ALA A 1098 -23.95 -18.19 25.52
C ALA A 1098 -25.00 -18.46 24.42
N GLU A 1099 -25.91 -19.41 24.67
CA GLU A 1099 -27.01 -19.75 23.75
C GLU A 1099 -27.85 -18.51 23.44
N THR A 1100 -27.81 -18.05 22.20
CA THR A 1100 -28.78 -17.07 21.69
C THR A 1100 -30.14 -17.76 21.56
N ARG A 1101 -30.95 -17.75 22.62
CA ARG A 1101 -32.39 -18.07 22.50
C ARG A 1101 -33.04 -16.96 21.68
N GLN A 1102 -33.26 -17.19 20.39
CA GLN A 1102 -34.21 -16.38 19.64
C GLN A 1102 -35.62 -16.63 20.18
N PRO A 1103 -36.43 -15.58 20.41
CA PRO A 1103 -37.84 -15.77 20.76
C PRO A 1103 -38.57 -16.42 19.57
N ALA A 1104 -39.35 -17.45 19.85
CA ALA A 1104 -40.16 -18.15 18.85
C ALA A 1104 -41.10 -17.14 18.15
N GLY A 1105 -40.95 -17.00 16.85
CA GLY A 1105 -41.82 -16.25 15.94
C GLY A 1105 -42.31 -17.14 14.83
#